data_AF-A0A9P5PYZ7-F1
#
_entry.id   AF-A0A9P5PYZ7-F1
#
_cell.length_a   1.000
_cell.length_b   1.000
_cell.length_c   1.000
_cell.angle_alpha   90.00
_cell.angle_beta   90.00
_cell.angle_gamma   90.00
#
_symmetry.space_group_name_H-M   'P 1'
#
loop_
_entity.id
_entity.type
_entity.pdbx_description
1 polymer ?
#
loop_
_entity_poly.entity_id
_entity_poly.type
_entity_poly.pdbx_seq_one_letter_code
_entity_poly.pdbx_strand_id
1 'polypeptide(L)'
;MPKLEHSASGTRKILLLTATIPFFFLSFFLASDCFPTETRFLMLSPLILQALWLATSFSPALASLAGSFADGGNTQVSAMMMFVGNQDKVYIIDKAEGNAAQINGHPAWGAVWDFNTHQVELMDIKTNVFCASGMHLPNGSYVTFGGNGAIAPGGGIGSVPNGQGAASFDATYQDYDGSKSIRILNPCTDSDNFNSANCQWFDNPDVLSMQEKRWYSAAEPLGDGTVVLIGGFVNGGYINRNTPNTDPFYEGNASQPTFEFYPNNGRGATLMNFMGKTSGLNAYAHSYLMASGQMLVQANFSTMLWDPSTNTETDLPDMPGKVVRVYPATGAVAMLPLTPANNYTPTVIFCGGSDMPDTFWGNYSFPNTNTWLYPASKDCQRLTPEPVDGSAPAYVQDDDMLEGRTMGQFIILPDGKMLVVNGGLNGTAGYATNTGTTLSYSQMPFGMSLASGPVGTPALYDPNAPAGSRWSNAGFSTSDIARLYHSSAILLPDASVLIAGSNPNVDVNLTTFFPTQYQAEIFYPPYFSATTRPVPSGIPSNLSYGGSSFDITVPASSYSGSSNDAADNTTVVVVRPGWTTHGMNMGQRFLQLNNTYTVNSDGSLTLHTAQMPPNANIFQPGPAMVFVVVNGIPSNGTFVIVGSGSVETQPTQPASVLPSSVRLNSASGSATGTGTATSSTDHSSGSSKVAIIASVVGAIVVLGIIGALIGVYLSRRRRATARETTKSYAMRTVSSPSAVQTNPVYMRNSDSSSFSLQQPEYNQSQQWAGSSASLTGGDHTPYHDVPAPYMNESRGPHGMSMELDPYAAQSMMHTNDPRRRY
;
A
#
# COMPACT_ATOMS: atom_id res chain seq x y z
N MET A 1 -44.04 -42.56 -30.46
CA MET A 1 -45.25 -43.36 -30.18
C MET A 1 -45.01 -44.17 -28.90
N PRO A 2 -46.03 -44.37 -28.05
CA PRO A 2 -45.99 -44.00 -26.63
C PRO A 2 -46.39 -45.14 -25.64
N LYS A 3 -46.36 -44.85 -24.33
CA LYS A 3 -47.19 -45.38 -23.20
C LYS A 3 -46.61 -44.80 -21.89
N LEU A 4 -47.21 -43.98 -21.01
CA LEU A 4 -48.56 -43.76 -20.44
C LEU A 4 -49.13 -44.91 -19.59
N GLU A 5 -49.18 -44.68 -18.25
CA GLU A 5 -50.26 -44.92 -17.25
C GLU A 5 -49.65 -44.76 -15.82
N HIS A 6 -49.94 -43.74 -15.01
CA HIS A 6 -51.10 -43.40 -14.15
C HIS A 6 -51.47 -44.38 -13.01
N SER A 7 -51.33 -43.92 -11.74
CA SER A 7 -52.38 -44.04 -10.70
C SER A 7 -52.11 -43.09 -9.52
N ALA A 8 -53.18 -42.47 -9.01
CA ALA A 8 -53.22 -41.42 -8.00
C ALA A 8 -54.31 -41.70 -6.95
N SER A 9 -54.18 -41.12 -5.75
CA SER A 9 -55.21 -40.90 -4.71
C SER A 9 -54.54 -40.10 -3.58
N GLY A 10 -54.75 -38.79 -3.33
CA GLY A 10 -55.97 -38.03 -2.96
C GLY A 10 -55.99 -37.84 -1.42
N THR A 11 -56.21 -36.71 -0.74
CA THR A 11 -56.89 -35.39 -0.96
C THR A 11 -56.57 -34.52 0.29
N ARG A 12 -56.30 -33.19 0.30
CA ARG A 12 -57.17 -31.96 0.20
C ARG A 12 -56.23 -30.72 0.20
N LYS A 13 -56.21 -29.79 -0.78
CA LYS A 13 -57.06 -28.58 -1.02
C LYS A 13 -57.04 -27.57 0.15
N ILE A 14 -56.63 -26.29 0.05
CA ILE A 14 -56.91 -25.16 -0.91
C ILE A 14 -55.81 -24.06 -0.71
N LEU A 15 -55.10 -23.57 -1.75
CA LEU A 15 -55.37 -22.46 -2.73
C LEU A 15 -55.33 -21.05 -2.09
N LEU A 16 -54.67 -19.99 -2.59
CA LEU A 16 -54.50 -19.43 -3.96
C LEU A 16 -53.23 -18.52 -4.00
N LEU A 17 -52.32 -18.64 -5.00
CA LEU A 17 -52.25 -17.98 -6.34
C LEU A 17 -51.80 -16.50 -6.27
N THR A 18 -50.95 -15.90 -7.13
CA THR A 18 -50.21 -16.25 -8.37
C THR A 18 -49.31 -15.04 -8.69
N ALA A 19 -48.04 -15.20 -9.03
CA ALA A 19 -47.44 -15.41 -10.37
C ALA A 19 -47.42 -14.19 -11.32
N THR A 20 -46.19 -13.71 -11.51
CA THR A 20 -45.50 -13.13 -12.68
C THR A 20 -46.09 -13.29 -14.09
N ILE A 21 -45.83 -12.30 -14.97
CA ILE A 21 -45.05 -12.34 -16.24
C ILE A 21 -45.21 -10.99 -17.02
N PRO A 22 -44.22 -10.58 -17.86
CA PRO A 22 -44.00 -9.21 -18.33
C PRO A 22 -44.55 -8.92 -19.73
N PHE A 23 -44.52 -7.65 -20.18
CA PHE A 23 -44.91 -7.23 -21.54
C PHE A 23 -43.91 -6.27 -22.19
N PHE A 24 -43.54 -6.63 -23.43
CA PHE A 24 -43.01 -5.80 -24.51
C PHE A 24 -44.08 -4.82 -25.07
N PHE A 25 -43.67 -3.71 -25.71
CA PHE A 25 -44.17 -3.10 -26.98
C PHE A 25 -43.58 -1.66 -27.10
N LEU A 26 -42.73 -1.34 -28.09
CA LEU A 26 -42.97 -0.88 -29.48
C LEU A 26 -43.84 0.39 -29.65
N SER A 27 -43.25 1.33 -30.38
CA SER A 27 -43.65 2.69 -30.80
C SER A 27 -44.94 2.78 -31.63
N PHE A 28 -45.65 3.93 -31.60
CA PHE A 28 -46.12 4.69 -32.79
C PHE A 28 -46.83 6.03 -32.41
N PHE A 29 -46.80 6.97 -33.35
CA PHE A 29 -47.11 8.41 -33.34
C PHE A 29 -48.61 8.81 -33.45
N LEU A 30 -48.90 10.05 -32.99
CA LEU A 30 -49.82 11.10 -33.50
C LEU A 30 -51.37 11.04 -33.39
N ALA A 31 -51.90 12.12 -32.80
CA ALA A 31 -52.88 13.10 -33.35
C ALA A 31 -54.17 13.37 -32.53
N SER A 32 -54.18 14.57 -31.92
CA SER A 32 -55.17 15.68 -31.97
C SER A 32 -56.67 15.55 -31.60
N ASP A 33 -57.05 16.49 -30.70
CA ASP A 33 -58.26 17.36 -30.61
C ASP A 33 -59.64 16.85 -30.11
N CYS A 34 -60.08 17.34 -28.92
CA CYS A 34 -61.20 18.33 -28.71
C CYS A 34 -61.78 18.37 -27.26
N PHE A 35 -61.65 19.53 -26.58
CA PHE A 35 -62.52 20.27 -25.59
C PHE A 35 -63.40 19.56 -24.50
N PRO A 36 -63.88 20.27 -23.44
CA PRO A 36 -63.19 21.03 -22.38
C PRO A 36 -63.73 20.74 -20.96
N THR A 37 -62.96 21.04 -19.90
CA THR A 37 -63.55 21.58 -18.66
C THR A 37 -62.50 22.35 -17.86
N GLU A 38 -62.87 23.56 -17.46
CA GLU A 38 -62.06 24.51 -16.72
C GLU A 38 -61.66 23.99 -15.33
N THR A 39 -60.40 24.15 -14.97
CA THR A 39 -60.02 24.47 -13.58
C THR A 39 -58.78 25.35 -13.61
N ARG A 40 -58.94 26.59 -13.13
CA ARG A 40 -57.88 27.60 -13.05
C ARG A 40 -56.75 27.12 -12.12
N PHE A 41 -55.55 26.94 -12.65
CA PHE A 41 -54.33 26.92 -11.86
C PHE A 41 -53.55 28.23 -12.08
N LEU A 42 -53.21 28.89 -10.97
CA LEU A 42 -52.30 30.02 -10.93
C LEU A 42 -50.93 29.60 -11.49
N MET A 43 -50.51 30.25 -12.58
CA MET A 43 -49.15 30.17 -13.08
C MET A 43 -48.19 30.83 -12.08
N LEU A 44 -47.30 30.04 -11.49
CA LEU A 44 -46.04 30.52 -10.92
C LEU A 44 -44.94 30.30 -11.97
N SER A 45 -44.16 31.35 -12.20
CA SER A 45 -43.12 31.50 -13.22
C SER A 45 -42.03 30.41 -13.15
N PRO A 46 -41.46 29.93 -14.29
CA PRO A 46 -40.45 28.85 -14.31
C PRO A 46 -39.04 29.28 -13.82
N LEU A 47 -38.91 30.48 -13.27
CA LEU A 47 -37.63 31.06 -12.83
C LEU A 47 -37.24 30.76 -11.37
N ILE A 48 -38.06 30.01 -10.62
CA ILE A 48 -37.78 29.69 -9.20
C ILE A 48 -37.42 28.21 -8.97
N LEU A 49 -37.65 27.31 -9.95
CA LEU A 49 -37.26 25.90 -9.81
C LEU A 49 -35.82 25.56 -10.22
N GLN A 50 -35.07 26.48 -10.82
CA GLN A 50 -33.65 26.27 -11.12
C GLN A 50 -32.68 26.76 -10.02
N ALA A 51 -33.19 27.46 -9.00
CA ALA A 51 -32.39 27.95 -7.87
C ALA A 51 -32.41 27.00 -6.64
N LEU A 52 -33.16 25.89 -6.71
CA LEU A 52 -33.29 24.91 -5.61
C LEU A 52 -32.59 23.57 -5.88
N TRP A 53 -31.76 23.49 -6.94
CA TRP A 53 -30.92 22.33 -7.27
C TRP A 53 -29.41 22.60 -7.17
N LEU A 54 -29.00 23.68 -6.51
CA LEU A 54 -27.60 24.05 -6.30
C LEU A 54 -27.21 24.28 -4.83
N ALA A 55 -28.03 23.83 -3.89
CA ALA A 55 -27.78 24.02 -2.46
C ALA A 55 -28.25 22.84 -1.59
N THR A 56 -27.93 21.61 -1.96
CA THR A 56 -28.02 20.46 -1.03
C THR A 56 -27.04 19.36 -1.38
N SER A 57 -25.80 19.48 -0.90
CA SER A 57 -25.01 18.34 -0.37
C SER A 57 -23.64 18.80 0.13
N PHE A 58 -23.60 19.78 1.04
CA PHE A 58 -22.54 19.76 2.06
C PHE A 58 -23.09 18.93 3.21
N SER A 59 -22.78 17.63 3.21
CA SER A 59 -23.11 16.77 4.34
C SER A 59 -22.28 17.23 5.55
N PRO A 60 -22.90 17.61 6.69
CA PRO A 60 -22.18 17.79 7.95
C PRO A 60 -21.52 16.50 8.46
N ALA A 61 -21.70 15.38 7.76
CA ALA A 61 -21.13 14.07 8.08
C ALA A 61 -19.59 14.00 7.91
N LEU A 62 -18.97 14.80 7.04
CA LEU A 62 -17.51 14.73 6.85
C LEU A 62 -16.74 15.39 8.01
N ALA A 63 -17.29 16.43 8.63
CA ALA A 63 -16.65 17.10 9.77
C ALA A 63 -16.56 16.19 11.02
N SER A 64 -17.40 15.15 11.14
CA SER A 64 -17.32 14.18 12.23
C SER A 64 -16.30 13.05 11.99
N LEU A 65 -15.59 13.06 10.85
CA LEU A 65 -14.67 11.99 10.45
C LEU A 65 -13.19 12.40 10.47
N ALA A 66 -12.86 13.67 10.71
CA ALA A 66 -11.47 14.12 10.73
C ALA A 66 -10.62 13.37 11.77
N GLY A 67 -9.47 12.87 11.34
CA GLY A 67 -8.62 12.00 12.16
C GLY A 67 -9.17 10.60 12.38
N SER A 68 -10.18 10.15 11.61
CA SER A 68 -10.80 8.85 11.83
C SER A 68 -10.97 8.01 10.56
N PHE A 69 -11.31 6.74 10.76
CA PHE A 69 -11.56 5.78 9.70
C PHE A 69 -13.06 5.69 9.37
N ALA A 70 -13.37 5.48 8.10
CA ALA A 70 -14.66 5.03 7.62
C ALA A 70 -14.53 3.70 6.87
N ASP A 71 -15.64 3.00 6.72
CA ASP A 71 -15.72 1.75 5.96
C ASP A 71 -15.50 2.03 4.46
N GLY A 72 -14.43 1.45 3.90
CA GLY A 72 -14.11 1.49 2.47
C GLY A 72 -14.76 0.34 1.68
N GLY A 73 -15.55 -0.51 2.35
CA GLY A 73 -16.21 -1.65 1.73
C GLY A 73 -15.28 -2.87 1.62
N ASN A 74 -15.63 -3.79 0.73
CA ASN A 74 -14.91 -5.04 0.52
C ASN A 74 -14.27 -5.07 -0.87
N THR A 75 -12.96 -5.27 -0.91
CA THR A 75 -12.14 -5.24 -2.14
C THR A 75 -12.22 -6.53 -2.97
N GLN A 76 -12.86 -7.59 -2.45
CA GLN A 76 -13.01 -8.95 -3.01
C GLN A 76 -11.71 -9.74 -3.25
N VAL A 77 -10.60 -9.06 -3.44
CA VAL A 77 -9.22 -9.57 -3.50
C VAL A 77 -8.36 -8.79 -2.49
N SER A 78 -7.29 -9.37 -1.95
CA SER A 78 -6.46 -8.66 -0.99
C SER A 78 -5.66 -7.56 -1.68
N ALA A 79 -5.67 -6.35 -1.13
CA ALA A 79 -4.99 -5.21 -1.74
C ALA A 79 -3.48 -5.21 -1.50
N MET A 80 -2.79 -6.23 -2.01
CA MET A 80 -1.34 -6.34 -1.95
C MET A 80 -0.67 -5.23 -2.78
N MET A 81 -1.29 -4.80 -3.87
CA MET A 81 -0.88 -3.63 -4.64
C MET A 81 -2.07 -2.74 -5.00
N MET A 82 -1.84 -1.42 -5.07
CA MET A 82 -2.85 -0.47 -5.56
C MET A 82 -2.23 0.69 -6.36
N PHE A 83 -3.05 1.28 -7.23
CA PHE A 83 -2.79 2.60 -7.81
C PHE A 83 -4.10 3.34 -8.10
N VAL A 84 -4.07 4.67 -8.05
CA VAL A 84 -5.22 5.49 -8.45
C VAL A 84 -5.16 5.72 -9.95
N GLY A 85 -6.13 5.18 -10.69
CA GLY A 85 -6.13 5.25 -12.15
C GLY A 85 -6.73 6.55 -12.69
N ASN A 86 -7.74 7.09 -12.01
CA ASN A 86 -8.39 8.36 -12.36
C ASN A 86 -9.16 8.90 -11.14
N GLN A 87 -10.04 9.89 -11.35
CA GLN A 87 -10.80 10.53 -10.28
C GLN A 87 -11.81 9.60 -9.56
N ASP A 88 -12.17 8.47 -10.19
CA ASP A 88 -13.23 7.58 -9.73
C ASP A 88 -12.72 6.18 -9.36
N LYS A 89 -11.57 5.75 -9.89
CA LYS A 89 -11.14 4.34 -9.85
C LYS A 89 -9.79 4.14 -9.17
N VAL A 90 -9.76 3.19 -8.24
CA VAL A 90 -8.53 2.59 -7.69
C VAL A 90 -8.42 1.17 -8.20
N TYR A 91 -7.28 0.81 -8.75
CA TYR A 91 -7.01 -0.54 -9.22
C TYR A 91 -6.30 -1.31 -8.12
N ILE A 92 -6.76 -2.53 -7.88
CA ILE A 92 -6.30 -3.41 -6.81
C ILE A 92 -5.79 -4.70 -7.45
N ILE A 93 -4.61 -5.11 -7.02
CA ILE A 93 -3.94 -6.30 -7.52
C ILE A 93 -3.51 -7.14 -6.31
N ASP A 94 -3.85 -8.41 -6.36
CA ASP A 94 -3.51 -9.43 -5.38
C ASP A 94 -2.59 -10.47 -6.02
N LYS A 95 -1.98 -11.35 -5.23
CA LYS A 95 -1.27 -12.52 -5.78
C LYS A 95 -2.28 -13.54 -6.31
N ALA A 96 -1.84 -14.43 -7.21
CA ALA A 96 -2.66 -15.59 -7.54
C ALA A 96 -2.82 -16.45 -6.27
N GLU A 97 -4.06 -16.63 -5.83
CA GLU A 97 -4.42 -17.39 -4.62
C GLU A 97 -5.91 -17.75 -4.63
N GLY A 98 -6.34 -18.53 -3.64
CA GLY A 98 -7.69 -19.10 -3.53
C GLY A 98 -8.79 -18.11 -3.14
N ASN A 99 -8.81 -16.92 -3.72
CA ASN A 99 -9.84 -15.91 -3.50
C ASN A 99 -11.24 -16.47 -3.83
N ALA A 100 -12.22 -16.15 -2.98
CA ALA A 100 -13.60 -16.62 -3.16
C ALA A 100 -14.28 -15.98 -4.38
N ALA A 101 -13.88 -14.75 -4.72
CA ALA A 101 -14.30 -14.08 -5.95
C ALA A 101 -13.76 -14.83 -7.17
N GLN A 102 -14.60 -15.03 -8.18
CA GLN A 102 -14.27 -15.81 -9.38
C GLN A 102 -14.47 -14.96 -10.63
N ILE A 103 -13.54 -15.09 -11.57
CA ILE A 103 -13.62 -14.49 -12.90
C ILE A 103 -13.16 -15.53 -13.93
N ASN A 104 -13.87 -15.64 -15.06
CA ASN A 104 -13.52 -16.57 -16.14
C ASN A 104 -13.24 -18.03 -15.73
N GLY A 105 -13.82 -18.49 -14.60
CA GLY A 105 -13.67 -19.85 -14.09
C GLY A 105 -12.43 -20.08 -13.21
N HIS A 106 -11.74 -19.03 -12.79
CA HIS A 106 -10.64 -19.09 -11.80
C HIS A 106 -10.81 -18.02 -10.71
N PRO A 107 -10.11 -18.15 -9.57
CA PRO A 107 -10.05 -17.09 -8.56
C PRO A 107 -9.62 -15.75 -9.16
N ALA A 108 -10.24 -14.66 -8.71
CA ALA A 108 -9.82 -13.33 -9.10
C ALA A 108 -8.63 -12.87 -8.24
N TRP A 109 -7.67 -12.19 -8.86
CA TRP A 109 -6.60 -11.46 -8.18
C TRP A 109 -6.37 -10.06 -8.79
N GLY A 110 -7.31 -9.60 -9.62
CA GLY A 110 -7.37 -8.23 -10.10
C GLY A 110 -8.77 -7.67 -9.85
N ALA A 111 -8.85 -6.39 -9.50
CA ALA A 111 -10.10 -5.70 -9.25
C ALA A 111 -9.98 -4.19 -9.45
N VAL A 112 -11.12 -3.54 -9.71
CA VAL A 112 -11.27 -2.08 -9.70
C VAL A 112 -12.25 -1.73 -8.60
N TRP A 113 -11.81 -0.88 -7.68
CA TRP A 113 -12.64 -0.30 -6.64
C TRP A 113 -13.10 1.10 -7.05
N ASP A 114 -14.40 1.32 -7.01
CA ASP A 114 -15.03 2.58 -7.30
C ASP A 114 -15.07 3.48 -6.06
N PHE A 115 -14.45 4.65 -6.17
CA PHE A 115 -14.29 5.60 -5.07
C PHE A 115 -15.61 6.17 -4.55
N ASN A 116 -16.61 6.35 -5.42
CA ASN A 116 -17.85 7.01 -5.05
C ASN A 116 -18.86 6.03 -4.40
N THR A 117 -18.83 4.77 -4.82
CA THR A 117 -19.83 3.74 -4.45
C THR A 117 -19.25 2.63 -3.57
N HIS A 118 -17.93 2.57 -3.44
CA HIS A 118 -17.17 1.51 -2.76
C HIS A 118 -17.48 0.10 -3.31
N GLN A 119 -17.95 0.03 -4.56
CA GLN A 119 -18.20 -1.24 -5.26
C GLN A 119 -16.97 -1.70 -6.01
N VAL A 120 -16.91 -3.00 -6.28
CA VAL A 120 -15.80 -3.65 -6.95
C VAL A 120 -16.25 -4.31 -8.25
N GLU A 121 -15.47 -4.08 -9.30
CA GLU A 121 -15.53 -4.85 -10.55
C GLU A 121 -14.27 -5.72 -10.66
N LEU A 122 -14.44 -7.03 -10.85
CA LEU A 122 -13.32 -7.96 -10.98
C LEU A 122 -12.63 -7.80 -12.33
N MET A 123 -11.31 -7.94 -12.34
CA MET A 123 -10.49 -7.88 -13.54
C MET A 123 -9.70 -9.17 -13.73
N ASP A 124 -9.59 -9.60 -14.98
CA ASP A 124 -8.80 -10.76 -15.34
C ASP A 124 -7.34 -10.34 -15.51
N ILE A 125 -6.45 -10.99 -14.78
CA ILE A 125 -5.00 -10.91 -14.89
C ILE A 125 -4.56 -12.36 -15.05
N LYS A 126 -3.72 -12.67 -16.04
CA LYS A 126 -3.42 -14.07 -16.39
C LYS A 126 -2.23 -14.63 -15.66
N THR A 127 -1.18 -13.83 -15.52
CA THR A 127 0.09 -14.28 -14.97
C THR A 127 0.21 -13.86 -13.50
N ASN A 128 0.90 -14.66 -12.70
CA ASN A 128 1.01 -14.45 -11.26
C ASN A 128 1.84 -13.18 -10.94
N VAL A 129 1.16 -12.15 -10.45
CA VAL A 129 1.72 -10.82 -10.10
C VAL A 129 2.38 -10.75 -8.72
N PHE A 130 2.42 -11.85 -7.96
CA PHE A 130 2.95 -11.83 -6.60
C PHE A 130 4.35 -11.19 -6.56
N CYS A 131 4.50 -10.09 -5.81
CA CYS A 131 5.71 -9.28 -5.67
C CYS A 131 6.30 -8.67 -6.95
N ALA A 132 5.49 -8.47 -7.97
CA ALA A 132 5.81 -7.55 -9.04
C ALA A 132 6.08 -6.12 -8.51
N SER A 133 6.80 -5.32 -9.29
CA SER A 133 6.83 -3.86 -9.12
C SER A 133 5.82 -3.20 -10.06
N GLY A 134 5.59 -1.90 -9.89
CA GLY A 134 4.75 -1.17 -10.83
C GLY A 134 5.04 0.31 -10.88
N MET A 135 4.60 0.95 -11.97
CA MET A 135 4.87 2.34 -12.26
C MET A 135 3.81 2.94 -13.18
N HIS A 136 3.66 4.26 -13.12
CA HIS A 136 2.91 5.02 -14.12
C HIS A 136 3.74 5.19 -15.41
N LEU A 137 3.09 5.43 -16.53
CA LEU A 137 3.72 5.77 -17.80
C LEU A 137 3.33 7.19 -18.25
N PRO A 138 4.12 7.83 -19.13
CA PRO A 138 3.88 9.20 -19.56
C PRO A 138 2.46 9.45 -20.09
N ASN A 139 1.89 8.48 -20.79
CA ASN A 139 0.57 8.59 -21.43
C ASN A 139 -0.62 8.42 -20.46
N GLY A 140 -0.40 8.25 -19.15
CA GLY A 140 -1.46 8.01 -18.18
C GLY A 140 -1.80 6.53 -17.94
N SER A 141 -1.20 5.61 -18.71
CA SER A 141 -1.31 4.18 -18.44
C SER A 141 -0.43 3.77 -17.25
N TYR A 142 -0.69 2.58 -16.73
CA TYR A 142 0.08 1.98 -15.65
C TYR A 142 0.63 0.63 -16.08
N VAL A 143 1.79 0.27 -15.52
CA VAL A 143 2.51 -0.95 -15.85
C VAL A 143 2.97 -1.67 -14.59
N THR A 144 2.93 -3.00 -14.61
CA THR A 144 3.53 -3.86 -13.58
C THR A 144 4.52 -4.84 -14.20
N PHE A 145 5.60 -5.11 -13.47
CA PHE A 145 6.79 -5.83 -13.93
C PHE A 145 7.12 -7.01 -13.03
N GLY A 146 7.27 -8.18 -13.64
CA GLY A 146 7.64 -9.40 -12.94
C GLY A 146 6.49 -10.00 -12.16
N GLY A 147 6.85 -10.78 -11.14
CA GLY A 147 5.90 -11.61 -10.43
C GLY A 147 6.51 -12.95 -10.06
N ASN A 148 5.67 -13.92 -9.74
CA ASN A 148 6.10 -15.26 -9.35
C ASN A 148 5.82 -16.28 -10.45
N GLY A 149 6.42 -17.47 -10.36
CA GLY A 149 5.97 -18.62 -11.15
C GLY A 149 4.51 -18.98 -10.83
N ALA A 150 3.90 -19.82 -11.66
CA ALA A 150 2.54 -20.29 -11.41
C ALA A 150 2.48 -21.14 -10.11
N ILE A 151 1.38 -21.02 -9.36
CA ILE A 151 1.22 -21.68 -8.06
C ILE A 151 -0.07 -22.49 -7.97
N ALA A 152 0.00 -23.62 -7.28
CA ALA A 152 -1.14 -24.45 -6.89
C ALA A 152 -1.67 -24.05 -5.50
N PRO A 153 -2.88 -24.50 -5.11
CA PRO A 153 -3.43 -24.24 -3.77
C PRO A 153 -2.45 -24.54 -2.63
N GLY A 154 -2.40 -23.63 -1.66
CA GLY A 154 -1.42 -23.63 -0.57
C GLY A 154 -0.05 -23.05 -0.95
N GLY A 155 0.07 -22.44 -2.13
CA GLY A 155 1.31 -21.86 -2.66
C GLY A 155 2.31 -22.90 -3.16
N GLY A 156 1.87 -24.11 -3.47
CA GLY A 156 2.72 -25.15 -4.05
C GLY A 156 3.13 -24.83 -5.50
N ILE A 157 4.10 -25.57 -6.04
CA ILE A 157 4.46 -25.46 -7.46
C ILE A 157 3.25 -25.82 -8.33
N GLY A 158 2.95 -24.98 -9.32
CA GLY A 158 1.86 -25.21 -10.26
C GLY A 158 1.96 -26.53 -11.05
N SER A 159 0.82 -26.93 -11.62
CA SER A 159 0.61 -28.19 -12.32
C SER A 159 1.59 -28.51 -13.48
N VAL A 160 2.23 -27.49 -14.08
CA VAL A 160 3.23 -27.65 -15.16
C VAL A 160 4.59 -27.09 -14.72
N PRO A 161 5.46 -27.89 -14.09
CA PRO A 161 6.79 -27.45 -13.68
C PRO A 161 7.65 -27.02 -14.87
N ASN A 162 8.43 -25.93 -14.70
CA ASN A 162 9.33 -25.42 -15.73
C ASN A 162 10.79 -25.92 -15.58
N GLY A 163 11.04 -26.82 -14.61
CA GLY A 163 12.37 -27.38 -14.34
C GLY A 163 13.33 -26.43 -13.61
N GLN A 164 12.86 -25.28 -13.12
CA GLN A 164 13.66 -24.25 -12.44
C GLN A 164 13.11 -23.91 -11.04
N GLY A 165 12.52 -24.89 -10.35
CA GLY A 165 11.90 -24.67 -9.03
C GLY A 165 10.65 -23.78 -9.08
N ALA A 166 9.96 -23.77 -10.23
CA ALA A 166 8.74 -23.01 -10.46
C ALA A 166 7.86 -23.74 -11.50
N ALA A 167 6.67 -23.21 -11.78
CA ALA A 167 5.77 -23.71 -12.82
C ALA A 167 5.44 -22.65 -13.86
N SER A 168 5.19 -23.10 -15.09
CA SER A 168 4.69 -22.25 -16.19
C SER A 168 3.19 -22.03 -16.13
N PHE A 169 2.45 -22.97 -15.52
CA PHE A 169 0.99 -22.94 -15.42
C PHE A 169 0.49 -23.81 -14.26
N ASP A 170 -0.63 -23.42 -13.65
CA ASP A 170 -1.41 -24.29 -12.76
C ASP A 170 -2.83 -24.55 -13.26
N ALA A 171 -3.32 -25.79 -13.16
CA ALA A 171 -4.65 -26.16 -13.64
C ALA A 171 -5.80 -25.78 -12.68
N THR A 172 -5.52 -25.50 -11.41
CA THR A 172 -6.55 -25.16 -10.41
C THR A 172 -6.79 -23.66 -10.36
N TYR A 173 -5.73 -22.87 -10.22
CA TYR A 173 -5.82 -21.42 -10.23
C TYR A 173 -5.77 -20.82 -11.63
N GLN A 174 -5.39 -21.61 -12.65
CA GLN A 174 -5.27 -21.17 -14.04
C GLN A 174 -4.31 -19.98 -14.20
N ASP A 175 -3.37 -19.81 -13.28
CA ASP A 175 -2.36 -18.78 -13.34
C ASP A 175 -1.17 -19.23 -14.18
N TYR A 176 -0.56 -18.27 -14.87
CA TYR A 176 0.64 -18.47 -15.67
C TYR A 176 1.86 -17.86 -14.99
N ASP A 177 3.06 -18.30 -15.37
CA ASP A 177 4.32 -17.74 -14.87
C ASP A 177 4.41 -16.22 -15.15
N GLY A 178 4.49 -15.45 -14.07
CA GLY A 178 4.61 -14.00 -14.08
C GLY A 178 6.04 -13.47 -13.97
N SER A 179 7.04 -14.34 -13.81
CA SER A 179 8.41 -13.93 -13.46
C SER A 179 9.07 -12.98 -14.46
N LYS A 180 8.65 -13.01 -15.74
CA LYS A 180 9.09 -12.06 -16.79
C LYS A 180 7.97 -11.17 -17.34
N SER A 181 6.77 -11.23 -16.78
CA SER A 181 5.61 -10.55 -17.36
C SER A 181 5.73 -9.04 -17.26
N ILE A 182 5.26 -8.36 -18.30
CA ILE A 182 4.96 -6.93 -18.28
C ILE A 182 3.46 -6.80 -18.55
N ARG A 183 2.74 -6.18 -17.62
CA ARG A 183 1.29 -6.01 -17.74
C ARG A 183 0.94 -4.55 -17.77
N ILE A 184 0.15 -4.14 -18.75
CA ILE A 184 -0.19 -2.72 -18.97
C ILE A 184 -1.69 -2.55 -18.87
N LEU A 185 -2.11 -1.48 -18.21
CA LEU A 185 -3.49 -1.08 -18.12
C LEU A 185 -3.65 0.40 -18.49
N ASN A 186 -4.65 0.69 -19.32
CA ASN A 186 -5.17 2.05 -19.45
C ASN A 186 -6.35 2.21 -18.49
N PRO A 187 -6.27 3.10 -17.49
CA PRO A 187 -7.38 3.33 -16.58
C PRO A 187 -8.64 3.78 -17.30
N CYS A 188 -9.74 3.04 -17.11
CA CYS A 188 -11.05 3.39 -17.64
C CYS A 188 -11.93 4.12 -16.62
N THR A 189 -12.81 4.96 -17.13
CA THR A 189 -13.84 5.73 -16.40
C THR A 189 -15.19 5.02 -16.49
N ASP A 190 -16.17 5.49 -15.71
CA ASP A 190 -17.56 4.97 -15.78
C ASP A 190 -18.22 5.14 -17.14
N SER A 191 -17.71 6.06 -17.97
CA SER A 191 -18.21 6.27 -19.33
C SER A 191 -17.67 5.27 -20.35
N ASP A 192 -16.62 4.52 -19.98
CA ASP A 192 -15.97 3.54 -20.84
C ASP A 192 -16.59 2.15 -20.69
N ASN A 193 -16.41 1.32 -21.71
CA ASN A 193 -16.82 -0.09 -21.64
C ASN A 193 -15.71 -0.92 -20.98
N PHE A 194 -15.86 -1.25 -19.70
CA PHE A 194 -14.92 -2.08 -18.96
C PHE A 194 -14.68 -3.46 -19.60
N ASN A 195 -15.65 -4.03 -20.32
CA ASN A 195 -15.47 -5.29 -21.05
C ASN A 195 -14.64 -5.15 -22.34
N SER A 196 -14.28 -3.93 -22.75
CA SER A 196 -13.45 -3.72 -23.92
C SER A 196 -11.99 -4.05 -23.63
N ALA A 197 -11.26 -4.53 -24.64
CA ALA A 197 -9.83 -4.83 -24.49
C ALA A 197 -8.98 -3.61 -24.06
N ASN A 198 -9.46 -2.38 -24.29
CA ASN A 198 -8.77 -1.16 -23.87
C ASN A 198 -8.83 -0.92 -22.36
N CYS A 199 -9.84 -1.47 -21.69
CA CYS A 199 -10.06 -1.37 -20.24
C CYS A 199 -9.61 -2.61 -19.48
N GLN A 200 -9.03 -3.60 -20.16
CA GLN A 200 -8.52 -4.82 -19.57
C GLN A 200 -7.00 -4.79 -19.51
N TRP A 201 -6.43 -5.60 -18.62
CA TRP A 201 -4.99 -5.79 -18.58
C TRP A 201 -4.50 -6.40 -19.89
N PHE A 202 -3.52 -5.76 -20.50
CA PHE A 202 -2.65 -6.44 -21.46
C PHE A 202 -1.66 -7.28 -20.66
N ASP A 203 -1.82 -8.61 -20.72
CA ASP A 203 -0.97 -9.58 -20.01
C ASP A 203 -0.65 -10.74 -20.97
N ASN A 204 0.46 -10.61 -21.68
CA ASN A 204 0.94 -11.62 -22.62
C ASN A 204 2.48 -11.60 -22.74
N PRO A 205 3.18 -12.43 -21.95
CA PRO A 205 4.64 -12.48 -21.95
C PRO A 205 5.25 -12.98 -23.26
N ASP A 206 4.48 -13.65 -24.14
CA ASP A 206 4.99 -14.06 -25.46
C ASP A 206 5.16 -12.87 -26.42
N VAL A 207 4.49 -11.75 -26.14
CA VAL A 207 4.52 -10.52 -26.94
C VAL A 207 5.36 -9.43 -26.28
N LEU A 208 5.23 -9.29 -24.95
CA LEU A 208 5.95 -8.27 -24.18
C LEU A 208 6.44 -8.86 -22.86
N SER A 209 7.75 -8.96 -22.71
CA SER A 209 8.39 -9.47 -21.51
C SER A 209 9.60 -8.64 -21.10
N MET A 210 9.96 -8.75 -19.83
CA MET A 210 11.27 -8.33 -19.35
C MET A 210 12.37 -9.21 -19.94
N GLN A 211 13.61 -8.70 -19.89
CA GLN A 211 14.79 -9.46 -20.25
C GLN A 211 15.09 -10.52 -19.18
N GLU A 212 15.00 -10.13 -17.92
CA GLU A 212 15.30 -11.00 -16.77
C GLU A 212 14.07 -11.33 -15.93
N LYS A 213 14.16 -12.43 -15.16
CA LYS A 213 13.15 -12.75 -14.15
C LYS A 213 13.30 -11.83 -12.95
N ARG A 214 12.19 -11.28 -12.45
CA ARG A 214 12.21 -10.37 -11.30
C ARG A 214 11.02 -10.61 -10.36
N TRP A 215 11.36 -10.77 -9.09
CA TRP A 215 10.45 -10.81 -7.96
C TRP A 215 11.02 -9.91 -6.86
N TYR A 216 10.22 -9.01 -6.27
CA TYR A 216 10.72 -7.90 -5.43
C TYR A 216 11.73 -6.95 -6.11
N SER A 217 11.59 -6.69 -7.42
CA SER A 217 12.40 -5.64 -8.06
C SER A 217 11.96 -4.25 -7.64
N ALA A 218 12.87 -3.29 -7.63
CA ALA A 218 12.49 -1.88 -7.60
C ALA A 218 12.17 -1.39 -9.03
N ALA A 219 11.29 -0.39 -9.13
CA ALA A 219 10.99 0.34 -10.35
C ALA A 219 11.00 1.84 -10.04
N GLU A 220 11.69 2.63 -10.86
CA GLU A 220 11.70 4.10 -10.76
C GLU A 220 11.63 4.72 -12.16
N PRO A 221 10.78 5.74 -12.40
CA PRO A 221 10.72 6.40 -13.70
C PRO A 221 11.87 7.39 -13.86
N LEU A 222 12.30 7.59 -15.10
CA LEU A 222 13.33 8.56 -15.49
C LEU A 222 12.69 9.83 -16.06
N GLY A 223 13.48 10.90 -16.20
CA GLY A 223 13.02 12.18 -16.73
C GLY A 223 12.58 12.13 -18.21
N ASP A 224 12.92 11.07 -18.94
CA ASP A 224 12.46 10.82 -20.30
C ASP A 224 11.18 9.95 -20.37
N GLY A 225 10.66 9.52 -19.22
CA GLY A 225 9.48 8.66 -19.13
C GLY A 225 9.74 7.17 -19.28
N THR A 226 11.00 6.74 -19.48
CA THR A 226 11.35 5.32 -19.32
C THR A 226 11.31 4.92 -17.84
N VAL A 227 11.26 3.63 -17.56
CA VAL A 227 11.29 3.04 -16.22
C VAL A 227 12.52 2.15 -16.13
N VAL A 228 13.31 2.31 -15.07
CA VAL A 228 14.41 1.39 -14.76
C VAL A 228 13.92 0.33 -13.77
N LEU A 229 14.25 -0.93 -14.04
CA LEU A 229 13.96 -2.07 -13.19
C LEU A 229 15.25 -2.54 -12.55
N ILE A 230 15.28 -2.67 -11.22
CA ILE A 230 16.50 -2.87 -10.46
C ILE A 230 16.35 -4.09 -9.55
N GLY A 231 17.33 -4.99 -9.63
CA GLY A 231 17.48 -6.06 -8.65
C GLY A 231 16.31 -7.05 -8.62
N GLY A 232 16.15 -7.67 -7.45
CA GLY A 232 15.11 -8.64 -7.15
C GLY A 232 15.64 -10.07 -7.09
N PHE A 233 14.71 -11.00 -7.10
CA PHE A 233 14.92 -12.44 -7.03
C PHE A 233 14.53 -13.04 -8.38
N VAL A 234 14.99 -14.25 -8.63
CA VAL A 234 14.58 -15.06 -9.79
C VAL A 234 13.28 -15.83 -9.50
N ASN A 235 13.01 -16.13 -8.23
CA ASN A 235 11.88 -16.90 -7.72
C ASN A 235 11.52 -16.48 -6.27
N GLY A 236 10.48 -17.11 -5.70
CA GLY A 236 9.90 -16.82 -4.38
C GLY A 236 10.70 -17.27 -3.13
N GLY A 237 10.97 -16.40 -2.16
CA GLY A 237 11.68 -16.62 -0.88
C GLY A 237 11.61 -15.45 0.13
N TYR A 238 12.25 -15.59 1.30
CA TYR A 238 12.28 -14.60 2.39
C TYR A 238 13.40 -13.56 2.22
N ILE A 239 14.63 -13.99 1.95
CA ILE A 239 15.74 -13.12 1.56
C ILE A 239 16.53 -13.75 0.43
N ASN A 240 17.11 -12.97 -0.49
CA ASN A 240 17.90 -13.51 -1.60
C ASN A 240 19.34 -13.79 -1.15
N ARG A 241 19.51 -14.65 -0.15
CA ARG A 241 20.83 -15.08 0.34
C ARG A 241 20.75 -16.41 1.08
N ASN A 242 21.76 -17.25 0.88
CA ASN A 242 22.03 -18.40 1.74
C ASN A 242 23.19 -18.13 2.71
N THR A 243 23.23 -18.88 3.81
CA THR A 243 24.32 -18.77 4.81
C THR A 243 25.13 -20.07 4.82
N PRO A 244 26.46 -20.04 4.61
CA PRO A 244 27.30 -18.85 4.38
C PRO A 244 27.06 -18.22 2.99
N ASN A 245 27.11 -16.87 2.92
CA ASN A 245 27.01 -16.12 1.67
C ASN A 245 28.30 -16.27 0.88
N THR A 246 28.30 -17.18 -0.09
CA THR A 246 29.47 -17.53 -0.91
C THR A 246 29.34 -17.07 -2.37
N ASP A 247 28.14 -16.69 -2.80
CA ASP A 247 27.82 -16.16 -4.13
C ASP A 247 26.92 -14.93 -3.98
N PRO A 248 27.47 -13.77 -3.56
CA PRO A 248 26.67 -12.60 -3.18
C PRO A 248 25.88 -11.97 -4.34
N PHE A 249 26.21 -12.31 -5.58
CA PHE A 249 25.54 -11.75 -6.75
C PHE A 249 24.33 -12.58 -7.16
N TYR A 250 24.53 -13.88 -7.38
CA TYR A 250 23.50 -14.75 -7.98
C TYR A 250 22.88 -15.71 -6.97
N GLU A 251 23.54 -15.99 -5.84
CA GLU A 251 23.06 -16.86 -4.77
C GLU A 251 22.54 -18.21 -5.30
N GLY A 252 23.32 -18.84 -6.18
CA GLY A 252 22.91 -20.10 -6.83
C GLY A 252 21.72 -19.93 -7.79
N ASN A 253 21.63 -18.77 -8.46
CA ASN A 253 20.54 -18.33 -9.35
C ASN A 253 19.22 -17.97 -8.65
N ALA A 254 19.24 -17.68 -7.35
CA ALA A 254 18.07 -17.19 -6.62
C ALA A 254 17.95 -15.65 -6.64
N SER A 255 19.07 -14.94 -6.86
CA SER A 255 19.16 -13.48 -6.91
C SER A 255 19.27 -12.97 -8.35
N GLN A 256 18.65 -11.82 -8.62
CA GLN A 256 18.76 -11.10 -9.89
C GLN A 256 19.52 -9.77 -9.68
N PRO A 257 20.85 -9.73 -9.87
CA PRO A 257 21.67 -8.56 -9.52
C PRO A 257 21.77 -7.51 -10.66
N THR A 258 20.97 -7.63 -11.71
CA THR A 258 21.03 -6.70 -12.86
C THR A 258 19.98 -5.60 -12.79
N PHE A 259 20.14 -4.60 -13.64
CA PHE A 259 19.08 -3.66 -14.01
C PHE A 259 18.80 -3.68 -15.52
N GLU A 260 17.61 -3.24 -15.90
CA GLU A 260 17.16 -3.10 -17.29
C GLU A 260 16.14 -1.96 -17.43
N PHE A 261 15.74 -1.62 -18.66
CA PHE A 261 14.83 -0.51 -18.95
C PHE A 261 13.54 -0.97 -19.64
N TYR A 262 12.47 -0.28 -19.31
CA TYR A 262 11.20 -0.32 -20.02
C TYR A 262 10.80 1.07 -20.54
N PRO A 263 10.41 1.23 -21.81
CA PRO A 263 10.53 0.24 -22.88
C PRO A 263 11.98 -0.19 -23.11
N ASN A 264 12.18 -1.36 -23.70
CA ASN A 264 13.53 -1.85 -24.03
C ASN A 264 14.22 -0.85 -24.98
N ASN A 265 15.38 -0.36 -24.57
CA ASN A 265 16.18 0.61 -25.33
C ASN A 265 17.34 -0.03 -26.12
N GLY A 266 17.32 -1.36 -26.28
CA GLY A 266 18.37 -2.14 -26.94
C GLY A 266 19.56 -2.50 -26.04
N ARG A 267 19.60 -1.99 -24.80
CA ARG A 267 20.61 -2.35 -23.82
C ARG A 267 20.22 -3.68 -23.14
N GLY A 268 21.16 -4.62 -23.12
CA GLY A 268 21.04 -5.84 -22.34
C GLY A 268 20.95 -5.57 -20.83
N ALA A 269 20.26 -6.43 -20.09
CA ALA A 269 20.29 -6.42 -18.63
C ALA A 269 21.75 -6.39 -18.14
N THR A 270 22.07 -5.42 -17.30
CA THR A 270 23.45 -5.09 -16.92
C THR A 270 23.66 -5.32 -15.43
N LEU A 271 24.76 -5.97 -15.05
CA LEU A 271 25.12 -6.19 -13.65
C LEU A 271 25.28 -4.86 -12.88
N MET A 272 24.73 -4.82 -11.67
CA MET A 272 24.86 -3.71 -10.72
C MET A 272 25.68 -4.18 -9.52
N ASN A 273 26.88 -3.63 -9.32
CA ASN A 273 27.79 -4.09 -8.27
C ASN A 273 27.18 -3.89 -6.88
N PHE A 274 26.40 -2.82 -6.71
CA PHE A 274 25.65 -2.54 -5.50
C PHE A 274 24.74 -3.69 -5.05
N MET A 275 24.18 -4.48 -5.97
CA MET A 275 23.34 -5.63 -5.61
C MET A 275 24.15 -6.72 -4.90
N GLY A 276 25.40 -6.95 -5.32
CA GLY A 276 26.31 -7.85 -4.62
C GLY A 276 26.78 -7.29 -3.27
N LYS A 277 27.03 -5.97 -3.18
CA LYS A 277 27.38 -5.29 -1.91
C LYS A 277 26.26 -5.41 -0.87
N THR A 278 25.01 -5.39 -1.31
CA THR A 278 23.81 -5.42 -0.46
C THR A 278 23.13 -6.80 -0.41
N SER A 279 23.85 -7.84 -0.82
CA SER A 279 23.38 -9.21 -0.92
C SER A 279 22.60 -9.69 0.31
N GLY A 280 21.44 -10.31 0.06
CA GLY A 280 20.50 -10.79 1.06
C GLY A 280 19.52 -9.76 1.58
N LEU A 281 19.73 -8.47 1.37
CA LEU A 281 18.82 -7.41 1.84
C LEU A 281 18.72 -6.31 0.78
N ASN A 282 18.36 -6.67 -0.45
CA ASN A 282 18.26 -5.73 -1.57
C ASN A 282 16.94 -5.83 -2.37
N ALA A 283 16.01 -6.63 -1.85
CA ALA A 283 14.62 -6.68 -2.29
C ALA A 283 14.00 -5.29 -2.20
N TYR A 284 13.34 -4.84 -3.27
CA TYR A 284 12.68 -3.53 -3.29
C TYR A 284 13.62 -2.39 -2.87
N ALA A 285 14.84 -2.37 -3.43
CA ALA A 285 15.80 -1.29 -3.18
C ALA A 285 15.14 0.09 -3.33
N HIS A 286 15.31 0.96 -2.34
CA HIS A 286 14.71 2.28 -2.38
C HIS A 286 15.42 3.13 -3.43
N SER A 287 14.71 3.42 -4.52
CA SER A 287 15.23 4.15 -5.67
C SER A 287 14.48 5.47 -5.87
N TYR A 288 15.21 6.58 -5.93
CA TYR A 288 14.65 7.91 -6.18
C TYR A 288 15.49 8.68 -7.21
N LEU A 289 14.89 9.11 -8.31
CA LEU A 289 15.56 9.98 -9.28
C LEU A 289 15.81 11.37 -8.69
N MET A 290 17.05 11.85 -8.79
CA MET A 290 17.53 13.15 -8.32
C MET A 290 17.47 14.21 -9.43
N ALA A 291 17.71 15.47 -9.09
CA ALA A 291 17.60 16.58 -10.04
C ALA A 291 18.61 16.48 -11.21
N SER A 292 19.80 15.91 -10.96
CA SER A 292 20.82 15.71 -11.99
C SER A 292 20.46 14.65 -13.03
N GLY A 293 19.51 13.77 -12.74
CA GLY A 293 19.24 12.54 -13.50
C GLY A 293 19.97 11.30 -12.96
N GLN A 294 20.84 11.47 -11.97
CA GLN A 294 21.32 10.35 -11.15
C GLN A 294 20.21 9.88 -10.19
N MET A 295 20.41 8.73 -9.57
CA MET A 295 19.43 8.05 -8.74
C MET A 295 20.03 7.70 -7.40
N LEU A 296 19.36 8.11 -6.32
CA LEU A 296 19.63 7.55 -5.00
C LEU A 296 19.16 6.09 -4.98
N VAL A 297 20.04 5.17 -4.58
CA VAL A 297 19.69 3.76 -4.36
C VAL A 297 20.13 3.36 -2.95
N GLN A 298 19.20 2.84 -2.15
CA GLN A 298 19.44 2.38 -0.78
C GLN A 298 18.92 0.95 -0.62
N ALA A 299 19.83 0.05 -0.23
CA ALA A 299 19.52 -1.34 0.13
C ALA A 299 20.41 -1.79 1.29
N ASN A 300 19.97 -2.81 2.04
CA ASN A 300 20.57 -3.21 3.31
C ASN A 300 20.72 -1.97 4.21
N PHE A 301 21.94 -1.67 4.68
CA PHE A 301 22.29 -0.39 5.28
C PHE A 301 23.19 0.48 4.38
N SER A 302 23.47 0.08 3.14
CA SER A 302 24.29 0.85 2.21
C SER A 302 23.47 1.77 1.32
N THR A 303 24.11 2.84 0.88
CA THR A 303 23.50 3.89 0.06
C THR A 303 24.46 4.32 -1.04
N MET A 304 23.93 4.64 -2.22
CA MET A 304 24.73 5.19 -3.31
C MET A 304 23.95 6.20 -4.14
N LEU A 305 24.70 7.01 -4.89
CA LEU A 305 24.21 7.79 -6.01
C LEU A 305 24.67 7.10 -7.30
N TRP A 306 23.73 6.80 -8.17
CA TRP A 306 23.95 5.95 -9.36
C TRP A 306 23.51 6.66 -10.63
N ASP A 307 24.35 6.63 -11.67
CA ASP A 307 23.97 7.07 -13.01
C ASP A 307 23.49 5.86 -13.84
N PRO A 308 22.18 5.73 -14.11
CA PRO A 308 21.63 4.61 -14.87
C PRO A 308 22.12 4.56 -16.33
N SER A 309 22.50 5.70 -16.91
CA SER A 309 22.93 5.77 -18.30
C SER A 309 24.31 5.11 -18.49
N THR A 310 25.25 5.40 -17.58
CA THR A 310 26.63 4.91 -17.65
C THR A 310 26.89 3.70 -16.75
N ASN A 311 25.95 3.35 -15.86
CA ASN A 311 26.15 2.40 -14.76
C ASN A 311 27.26 2.83 -13.78
N THR A 312 27.43 4.13 -13.58
CA THR A 312 28.43 4.64 -12.63
C THR A 312 27.84 4.65 -11.23
N GLU A 313 28.42 3.88 -10.32
CA GLU A 313 28.02 3.78 -8.91
C GLU A 313 28.95 4.63 -8.04
N THR A 314 28.38 5.55 -7.25
CA THR A 314 29.11 6.39 -6.29
C THR A 314 28.59 6.13 -4.89
N ASP A 315 29.41 5.53 -4.03
CA ASP A 315 29.06 5.27 -2.64
C ASP A 315 28.72 6.56 -1.89
N LEU A 316 27.63 6.52 -1.13
CA LEU A 316 27.26 7.50 -0.13
C LEU A 316 27.47 6.89 1.28
N PRO A 317 27.39 7.68 2.36
CA PRO A 317 27.48 7.13 3.71
C PRO A 317 26.46 6.01 3.95
N ASP A 318 26.84 5.01 4.74
CA ASP A 318 25.92 3.97 5.20
C ASP A 318 24.88 4.55 6.18
N MET A 319 23.72 3.90 6.24
CA MET A 319 22.63 4.22 7.16
C MET A 319 23.10 4.18 8.61
N PRO A 320 22.91 5.25 9.40
CA PRO A 320 23.21 5.28 10.82
C PRO A 320 22.54 4.13 11.58
N GLY A 321 23.23 3.59 12.59
CA GLY A 321 22.74 2.45 13.38
C GLY A 321 22.61 1.13 12.61
N LYS A 322 22.96 1.10 11.31
CA LYS A 322 22.76 -0.06 10.41
C LYS A 322 21.30 -0.54 10.39
N VAL A 323 20.35 0.38 10.55
CA VAL A 323 18.93 0.04 10.51
C VAL A 323 18.54 -0.25 9.06
N VAL A 324 18.13 -1.49 8.79
CA VAL A 324 17.68 -1.92 7.47
C VAL A 324 16.26 -1.38 7.25
N ARG A 325 16.03 -0.77 6.09
CA ARG A 325 14.72 -0.20 5.72
C ARG A 325 14.05 -0.92 4.56
N VAL A 326 14.80 -1.62 3.71
CA VAL A 326 14.22 -2.39 2.61
C VAL A 326 13.56 -3.67 3.11
N TYR A 327 12.83 -4.37 2.24
CA TYR A 327 12.28 -5.68 2.59
C TYR A 327 13.40 -6.64 3.04
N PRO A 328 13.18 -7.47 4.09
CA PRO A 328 11.93 -7.63 4.86
C PRO A 328 11.81 -6.72 6.09
N ALA A 329 12.79 -5.88 6.40
CA ALA A 329 12.69 -4.91 7.49
C ALA A 329 11.56 -3.89 7.26
N THR A 330 11.43 -3.42 6.02
CA THR A 330 10.32 -2.59 5.51
C THR A 330 10.04 -1.37 6.39
N GLY A 331 10.98 -0.42 6.44
CA GLY A 331 10.76 0.91 7.00
C GLY A 331 9.95 1.80 6.05
N ALA A 332 9.30 2.81 6.60
CA ALA A 332 8.63 3.84 5.82
C ALA A 332 9.68 4.76 5.18
N VAL A 333 9.64 4.88 3.85
CA VAL A 333 10.57 5.74 3.09
C VAL A 333 9.79 6.60 2.09
N ALA A 334 10.18 7.86 1.95
CA ALA A 334 9.61 8.77 0.96
C ALA A 334 10.54 9.96 0.66
N MET A 335 10.38 10.56 -0.51
CA MET A 335 10.95 11.88 -0.80
C MET A 335 10.11 12.97 -0.11
N LEU A 336 10.77 13.91 0.55
CA LEU A 336 10.14 15.07 1.17
C LEU A 336 9.56 16.03 0.11
N PRO A 337 8.55 16.86 0.45
CA PRO A 337 7.98 17.84 -0.45
C PRO A 337 9.00 18.71 -1.19
N LEU A 338 8.90 18.77 -2.53
CA LEU A 338 9.72 19.63 -3.38
C LEU A 338 9.00 20.98 -3.52
N THR A 339 9.60 22.06 -3.03
CA THR A 339 8.93 23.36 -2.92
C THR A 339 9.82 24.51 -3.40
N PRO A 340 9.25 25.68 -3.77
CA PRO A 340 10.04 26.87 -4.02
C PRO A 340 10.94 27.23 -2.83
N ALA A 341 10.49 27.01 -1.59
CA ALA A 341 11.20 27.37 -0.37
C ALA A 341 12.49 26.56 -0.15
N ASN A 342 12.52 25.30 -0.60
CA ASN A 342 13.72 24.44 -0.55
C ASN A 342 14.40 24.30 -1.91
N ASN A 343 14.08 25.19 -2.86
CA ASN A 343 14.61 25.16 -4.23
C ASN A 343 14.40 23.81 -4.94
N TYR A 344 13.31 23.12 -4.62
CA TYR A 344 12.99 21.78 -5.13
C TYR A 344 14.09 20.74 -4.91
N THR A 345 14.87 20.88 -3.83
CA THR A 345 16.00 20.00 -3.53
C THR A 345 15.48 18.61 -3.08
N PRO A 346 15.85 17.52 -3.77
CA PRO A 346 15.46 16.17 -3.34
C PRO A 346 16.13 15.78 -2.02
N THR A 347 15.29 15.51 -1.01
CA THR A 347 15.70 14.95 0.29
C THR A 347 14.80 13.76 0.59
N VAL A 348 15.39 12.64 1.00
CA VAL A 348 14.65 11.41 1.30
C VAL A 348 14.67 11.16 2.81
N ILE A 349 13.51 10.80 3.37
CA ILE A 349 13.35 10.39 4.76
C ILE A 349 13.20 8.88 4.86
N PHE A 350 13.84 8.29 5.87
CA PHE A 350 13.85 6.87 6.17
C PHE A 350 13.51 6.62 7.63
N CYS A 351 12.38 5.99 7.92
CA CYS A 351 11.89 5.76 9.28
C CYS A 351 11.50 4.30 9.50
N GLY A 352 11.65 3.78 10.72
CA GLY A 352 11.16 2.43 11.05
C GLY A 352 12.01 1.28 10.51
N GLY A 353 11.49 0.07 10.37
CA GLY A 353 12.31 -1.09 9.97
C GLY A 353 13.09 -1.70 11.14
N SER A 354 14.27 -2.28 10.91
CA SER A 354 14.93 -3.13 11.92
C SER A 354 16.45 -3.12 11.85
N ASP A 355 17.08 -3.07 13.02
CA ASP A 355 18.53 -3.17 13.27
C ASP A 355 18.97 -4.58 13.68
N MET A 356 18.16 -5.59 13.32
CA MET A 356 18.39 -6.98 13.68
C MET A 356 19.79 -7.46 13.22
N PRO A 357 20.54 -8.21 14.08
CA PRO A 357 21.85 -8.73 13.72
C PRO A 357 21.82 -9.57 12.43
N ASP A 358 22.91 -9.51 11.66
CA ASP A 358 22.96 -10.14 10.33
C ASP A 358 22.58 -11.64 10.34
N THR A 359 23.01 -12.36 11.38
CA THR A 359 22.77 -13.81 11.55
C THR A 359 21.31 -14.17 11.76
N PHE A 360 20.45 -13.22 12.15
CA PHE A 360 19.04 -13.45 12.42
C PHE A 360 18.18 -13.37 11.16
N TRP A 361 18.62 -12.67 10.11
CA TRP A 361 17.89 -12.59 8.83
C TRP A 361 17.73 -13.95 8.15
N GLY A 362 18.56 -14.94 8.51
CA GLY A 362 18.37 -16.32 8.06
C GLY A 362 18.80 -16.54 6.62
N ASN A 363 17.94 -17.20 5.86
CA ASN A 363 18.22 -17.62 4.51
C ASN A 363 16.97 -17.45 3.63
N TYR A 364 17.04 -18.01 2.43
CA TYR A 364 15.97 -17.98 1.44
C TYR A 364 14.60 -18.47 1.93
N SER A 365 14.54 -19.35 2.92
CA SER A 365 13.28 -19.94 3.38
C SER A 365 12.63 -19.17 4.53
N PHE A 366 13.41 -18.76 5.53
CA PHE A 366 12.88 -18.16 6.76
C PHE A 366 13.98 -17.47 7.58
N PRO A 367 13.60 -16.59 8.52
CA PRO A 367 14.54 -16.01 9.48
C PRO A 367 15.07 -17.07 10.46
N ASN A 368 16.30 -16.86 10.94
CA ASN A 368 16.93 -17.74 11.94
C ASN A 368 16.41 -17.51 13.37
N THR A 369 15.51 -16.55 13.56
CA THR A 369 14.96 -16.17 14.85
C THR A 369 13.46 -15.94 14.77
N ASN A 370 12.82 -15.88 15.93
CA ASN A 370 11.44 -15.45 16.08
C ASN A 370 11.35 -13.92 15.93
N THR A 371 11.27 -13.44 14.68
CA THR A 371 11.25 -12.01 14.34
C THR A 371 10.14 -11.26 15.05
N TRP A 372 8.97 -11.87 15.25
CA TRP A 372 7.83 -11.26 15.96
C TRP A 372 8.09 -10.88 17.43
N LEU A 373 9.25 -11.22 17.99
CA LEU A 373 9.71 -10.80 19.32
C LEU A 373 10.75 -9.67 19.27
N TYR A 374 11.26 -9.33 18.08
CA TYR A 374 12.28 -8.32 17.88
C TYR A 374 11.61 -6.97 17.56
N PRO A 375 11.88 -5.91 18.35
CA PRO A 375 11.21 -4.62 18.17
C PRO A 375 11.62 -3.94 16.87
N ALA A 376 10.67 -3.28 16.23
CA ALA A 376 10.95 -2.38 15.13
C ALA A 376 11.59 -1.08 15.65
N SER A 377 12.46 -0.49 14.84
CA SER A 377 13.14 0.76 15.16
C SER A 377 12.18 1.95 15.15
N LYS A 378 12.46 2.96 15.98
CA LYS A 378 11.82 4.29 15.94
C LYS A 378 12.60 5.30 15.11
N ASP A 379 13.85 4.95 14.79
CA ASP A 379 14.81 5.85 14.20
C ASP A 379 14.33 6.41 12.87
N CYS A 380 14.58 7.70 12.66
CA CYS A 380 14.35 8.41 11.41
C CYS A 380 15.61 9.15 10.96
N GLN A 381 15.95 9.01 9.68
CA GLN A 381 17.11 9.65 9.06
C GLN A 381 16.69 10.39 7.80
N ARG A 382 17.27 11.56 7.55
CA ARG A 382 17.15 12.29 6.28
C ARG A 382 18.47 12.24 5.52
N LEU A 383 18.41 12.13 4.20
CA LEU A 383 19.56 12.27 3.31
C LEU A 383 19.21 13.20 2.14
N THR A 384 20.05 14.20 1.92
CA THR A 384 20.07 14.99 0.68
C THR A 384 21.21 14.46 -0.17
N PRO A 385 20.94 13.69 -1.24
CA PRO A 385 22.00 13.04 -2.03
C PRO A 385 22.82 14.02 -2.88
N GLU A 386 22.22 15.16 -3.23
CA GLU A 386 22.84 16.23 -4.04
C GLU A 386 22.71 17.59 -3.33
N PRO A 387 23.50 17.86 -2.27
CA PRO A 387 23.45 19.14 -1.56
C PRO A 387 23.77 20.32 -2.48
N VAL A 388 22.86 21.29 -2.56
CA VAL A 388 22.99 22.46 -3.45
C VAL A 388 24.09 23.44 -3.03
N ASP A 389 24.58 23.33 -1.79
CA ASP A 389 25.68 24.12 -1.26
C ASP A 389 27.07 23.50 -1.54
N GLY A 390 27.11 22.35 -2.21
CA GLY A 390 28.33 21.63 -2.54
C GLY A 390 28.95 20.86 -1.35
N SER A 391 28.25 20.76 -0.23
CA SER A 391 28.67 19.91 0.89
C SER A 391 28.60 18.42 0.52
N ALA A 392 29.36 17.59 1.24
CA ALA A 392 29.29 16.15 1.07
C ALA A 392 27.94 15.62 1.57
N PRO A 393 27.27 14.70 0.84
CA PRO A 393 26.04 14.07 1.32
C PRO A 393 26.27 13.36 2.66
N ALA A 394 25.39 13.61 3.61
CA ALA A 394 25.43 12.99 4.93
C ALA A 394 24.02 12.73 5.45
N TYR A 395 23.84 11.61 6.17
CA TYR A 395 22.62 11.37 6.92
C TYR A 395 22.52 12.36 8.08
N VAL A 396 21.32 12.89 8.28
CA VAL A 396 20.97 13.78 9.39
C VAL A 396 19.86 13.11 10.20
N GLN A 397 20.09 12.97 11.51
CA GLN A 397 19.10 12.48 12.45
C GLN A 397 17.85 13.35 12.41
N ASP A 398 16.69 12.71 12.30
CA ASP A 398 15.38 13.34 12.45
C ASP A 398 14.74 12.95 13.79
N ASP A 399 13.55 13.49 14.07
CA ASP A 399 12.74 13.10 15.21
C ASP A 399 12.35 11.62 15.09
N ASP A 400 12.56 10.87 16.17
CA ASP A 400 12.08 9.49 16.29
C ASP A 400 10.55 9.43 16.13
N MET A 401 10.09 8.34 15.50
CA MET A 401 8.68 8.01 15.44
C MET A 401 8.08 7.85 16.85
N LEU A 402 6.78 8.09 16.99
CA LEU A 402 6.06 7.92 18.27
C LEU A 402 6.20 6.48 18.81
N GLU A 403 6.04 5.49 17.92
CA GLU A 403 6.35 4.09 18.16
C GLU A 403 7.21 3.49 17.05
N GLY A 404 7.88 2.37 17.35
CA GLY A 404 8.67 1.65 16.35
C GLY A 404 7.75 0.96 15.36
N ARG A 405 8.11 0.91 14.08
CA ARG A 405 7.21 0.40 13.04
C ARG A 405 7.96 -0.31 11.90
N THR A 406 7.69 -1.60 11.72
CA THR A 406 7.97 -2.33 10.47
C THR A 406 6.73 -2.33 9.59
N MET A 407 6.89 -2.38 8.27
CA MET A 407 5.82 -2.26 7.26
C MET A 407 5.01 -0.97 7.40
N GLY A 408 5.63 0.07 7.95
CA GLY A 408 5.05 1.41 7.96
C GLY A 408 5.14 2.02 6.57
N GLN A 409 4.14 2.81 6.19
CA GLN A 409 4.04 3.36 4.85
C GLN A 409 3.77 4.87 4.88
N PHE A 410 4.60 5.65 4.19
CA PHE A 410 4.41 7.10 4.04
C PHE A 410 3.45 7.44 2.89
N ILE A 411 2.35 8.13 3.22
CA ILE A 411 1.44 8.76 2.25
C ILE A 411 1.63 10.27 2.32
N ILE A 412 2.11 10.88 1.24
CA ILE A 412 2.27 12.34 1.17
C ILE A 412 0.90 12.99 0.96
N LEU A 413 0.55 13.98 1.80
CA LEU A 413 -0.74 14.67 1.76
C LEU A 413 -0.63 15.99 0.99
N PRO A 414 -1.74 16.51 0.42
CA PRO A 414 -1.71 17.77 -0.33
C PRO A 414 -1.24 19.00 0.46
N ASP A 415 -1.37 19.00 1.80
CA ASP A 415 -0.89 20.09 2.65
C ASP A 415 0.63 20.02 2.94
N GLY A 416 1.35 19.10 2.31
CA GLY A 416 2.80 18.90 2.47
C GLY A 416 3.20 18.08 3.70
N LYS A 417 2.24 17.67 4.53
CA LYS A 417 2.50 16.71 5.62
C LYS A 417 2.43 15.28 5.10
N MET A 418 2.90 14.33 5.90
CA MET A 418 3.00 12.93 5.49
C MET A 418 2.35 12.05 6.56
N LEU A 419 1.42 11.20 6.15
CA LEU A 419 0.77 10.24 7.03
C LEU A 419 1.58 8.94 7.03
N VAL A 420 1.81 8.35 8.20
CA VAL A 420 2.29 6.98 8.35
C VAL A 420 1.16 6.09 8.84
N VAL A 421 0.91 5.02 8.08
CA VAL A 421 -0.09 3.99 8.38
C VAL A 421 0.55 2.60 8.27
N ASN A 422 -0.24 1.57 8.58
CA ASN A 422 0.12 0.16 8.50
C ASN A 422 1.29 -0.25 9.42
N GLY A 423 1.53 -1.54 9.53
CA GLY A 423 2.72 -2.08 10.17
C GLY A 423 2.53 -2.62 11.58
N GLY A 424 3.64 -3.13 12.12
CA GLY A 424 3.72 -3.78 13.43
C GLY A 424 4.85 -3.21 14.29
N LEU A 425 4.67 -3.34 15.61
CA LEU A 425 5.67 -2.97 16.62
C LEU A 425 6.90 -3.89 16.61
N ASN A 426 6.75 -5.12 16.13
CA ASN A 426 7.81 -6.12 16.12
C ASN A 426 7.83 -6.94 14.82
N GLY A 427 9.03 -7.39 14.45
CA GLY A 427 9.25 -8.36 13.39
C GLY A 427 9.50 -7.77 12.01
N THR A 428 9.20 -8.57 10.99
CA THR A 428 9.55 -8.30 9.60
C THR A 428 8.36 -8.60 8.69
N ALA A 429 8.39 -8.01 7.49
CA ALA A 429 7.54 -8.39 6.39
C ALA A 429 7.81 -9.84 5.95
N GLY A 430 6.82 -10.47 5.32
CA GLY A 430 6.89 -11.86 4.88
C GLY A 430 6.07 -12.79 5.78
N TYR A 431 6.07 -14.05 5.39
CA TYR A 431 5.42 -15.14 6.10
C TYR A 431 6.30 -16.38 6.07
N ALA A 432 6.16 -17.27 7.06
CA ALA A 432 6.82 -18.57 7.09
C ALA A 432 6.03 -19.56 7.96
N THR A 433 6.27 -20.86 7.78
CA THR A 433 5.69 -21.90 8.64
C THR A 433 6.56 -22.26 9.85
N ASN A 434 7.77 -21.73 9.91
CA ASN A 434 8.77 -21.99 10.94
C ASN A 434 9.87 -20.92 10.88
N THR A 435 10.75 -20.92 11.88
CA THR A 435 11.98 -20.12 11.92
C THR A 435 13.15 -21.02 12.34
N GLY A 436 14.37 -20.47 12.41
CA GLY A 436 15.51 -21.17 12.99
C GLY A 436 15.35 -21.55 14.47
N THR A 437 14.40 -20.92 15.19
CA THR A 437 14.12 -21.18 16.61
C THR A 437 12.77 -21.85 16.88
N THR A 438 11.80 -21.69 15.99
CA THR A 438 10.46 -22.30 16.08
C THR A 438 10.34 -23.31 14.95
N LEU A 439 10.45 -24.60 15.27
CA LEU A 439 10.69 -25.66 14.28
C LEU A 439 9.43 -26.26 13.64
N SER A 440 8.24 -25.80 14.04
CA SER A 440 6.98 -26.30 13.48
C SER A 440 5.89 -25.23 13.46
N TYR A 441 4.98 -25.34 12.49
CA TYR A 441 3.86 -24.40 12.34
C TYR A 441 2.95 -24.35 13.56
N SER A 442 2.73 -25.47 14.25
CA SER A 442 1.92 -25.52 15.47
C SER A 442 2.47 -24.69 16.64
N GLN A 443 3.74 -24.27 16.55
CA GLN A 443 4.39 -23.42 17.54
C GLN A 443 4.43 -21.95 17.13
N MET A 444 4.01 -21.61 15.90
CA MET A 444 3.93 -20.23 15.43
C MET A 444 2.73 -19.52 16.07
N PRO A 445 2.94 -18.51 16.95
CA PRO A 445 1.85 -17.94 17.75
C PRO A 445 0.88 -17.07 16.95
N PHE A 446 1.27 -16.62 15.76
CA PHE A 446 0.52 -15.66 14.94
C PHE A 446 0.22 -16.20 13.53
N GLY A 447 0.03 -17.52 13.41
CA GLY A 447 -0.08 -18.15 12.09
C GLY A 447 1.25 -18.03 11.34
N MET A 448 1.20 -17.73 10.04
CA MET A 448 2.43 -17.62 9.24
C MET A 448 3.13 -16.24 9.37
N SER A 449 2.53 -15.28 10.07
CA SER A 449 3.08 -13.92 10.19
C SER A 449 4.44 -13.90 10.88
N LEU A 450 5.39 -13.18 10.28
CA LEU A 450 6.70 -12.88 10.86
C LEU A 450 6.72 -11.57 11.67
N ALA A 451 5.57 -10.93 11.85
CA ALA A 451 5.38 -9.71 12.62
C ALA A 451 4.30 -9.85 13.69
N SER A 452 4.38 -8.99 14.72
CA SER A 452 3.37 -8.89 15.79
C SER A 452 3.14 -7.44 16.23
N GLY A 453 2.10 -7.25 17.06
CA GLY A 453 1.70 -5.95 17.58
C GLY A 453 1.30 -4.97 16.47
N PRO A 454 0.21 -5.21 15.72
CA PRO A 454 -0.25 -4.27 14.70
C PRO A 454 -0.44 -2.86 15.28
N VAL A 455 0.01 -1.85 14.53
CA VAL A 455 -0.10 -0.45 14.95
C VAL A 455 -1.26 0.21 14.21
N GLY A 456 -2.45 0.15 14.83
CA GLY A 456 -3.69 0.66 14.22
C GLY A 456 -3.86 2.18 14.25
N THR A 457 -3.08 2.91 15.05
CA THR A 457 -3.14 4.38 15.08
C THR A 457 -2.19 4.96 14.03
N PRO A 458 -2.67 5.82 13.10
CA PRO A 458 -1.80 6.56 12.19
C PRO A 458 -0.93 7.57 12.93
N ALA A 459 0.12 8.04 12.27
CA ALA A 459 0.91 9.19 12.74
C ALA A 459 1.08 10.21 11.62
N LEU A 460 0.94 11.49 11.94
CA LEU A 460 1.20 12.59 11.02
C LEU A 460 2.61 13.12 11.26
N TYR A 461 3.34 13.30 10.17
CA TYR A 461 4.66 13.88 10.12
C TYR A 461 4.61 15.23 9.41
N ASP A 462 5.05 16.29 10.07
CA ASP A 462 5.24 17.61 9.49
C ASP A 462 6.74 17.88 9.27
N PRO A 463 7.24 17.84 8.02
CA PRO A 463 8.66 18.02 7.75
C PRO A 463 9.20 19.42 8.11
N ASN A 464 8.30 20.41 8.22
CA ASN A 464 8.61 21.81 8.47
C ASN A 464 8.42 22.22 9.93
N ALA A 465 7.83 21.35 10.76
CA ALA A 465 7.77 21.58 12.19
C ALA A 465 9.18 21.61 12.82
N PRO A 466 9.37 22.37 13.90
CA PRO A 466 10.62 22.36 14.66
C PRO A 466 11.00 20.93 15.09
N ALA A 467 12.30 20.65 15.13
CA ALA A 467 12.81 19.40 15.69
C ALA A 467 12.29 19.20 17.13
N GLY A 468 11.92 17.96 17.45
CA GLY A 468 11.21 17.55 18.66
C GLY A 468 9.68 17.64 18.58
N SER A 469 9.11 18.08 17.45
CA SER A 469 7.66 18.28 17.30
C SER A 469 7.09 17.85 15.94
N ARG A 470 7.87 17.11 15.15
CA ARG A 470 7.47 16.72 13.78
C ARG A 470 6.43 15.63 13.73
N TRP A 471 6.31 14.81 14.78
CA TRP A 471 5.35 13.70 14.84
C TRP A 471 4.17 14.00 15.76
N SER A 472 2.97 13.65 15.32
CA SER A 472 1.76 13.69 16.15
C SER A 472 0.73 12.66 15.68
N ASN A 473 0.04 12.02 16.63
CA ASN A 473 -1.17 11.24 16.38
C ASN A 473 -2.35 11.81 17.18
N ALA A 474 -2.24 13.06 17.65
CA ALA A 474 -3.24 13.70 18.48
C ALA A 474 -4.57 13.82 17.74
N GLY A 475 -5.63 13.29 18.36
CA GLY A 475 -6.98 13.29 17.78
C GLY A 475 -7.22 12.20 16.74
N PHE A 476 -6.25 11.30 16.50
CA PHE A 476 -6.46 10.17 15.58
C PHE A 476 -7.11 8.97 16.26
N SER A 477 -8.07 8.35 15.61
CA SER A 477 -8.60 7.06 16.03
C SER A 477 -7.64 5.91 15.69
N THR A 478 -7.86 4.77 16.31
CA THR A 478 -7.15 3.52 16.05
C THR A 478 -8.04 2.60 15.21
N SER A 479 -7.51 2.03 14.13
CA SER A 479 -8.17 0.94 13.41
C SER A 479 -8.04 -0.37 14.19
N ASP A 480 -9.10 -1.17 14.19
CA ASP A 480 -9.11 -2.51 14.76
C ASP A 480 -8.64 -3.58 13.73
N ILE A 481 -8.31 -3.18 12.50
CA ILE A 481 -7.85 -4.09 11.44
C ILE A 481 -6.32 -4.14 11.44
N ALA A 482 -5.77 -5.35 11.58
CA ALA A 482 -4.33 -5.57 11.50
C ALA A 482 -3.82 -5.42 10.06
N ARG A 483 -3.20 -4.28 9.75
CA ARG A 483 -2.56 -4.00 8.45
C ARG A 483 -1.06 -4.35 8.51
N LEU A 484 -0.72 -5.61 8.33
CA LEU A 484 0.67 -6.12 8.36
C LEU A 484 1.17 -6.39 6.93
N TYR A 485 1.87 -7.49 6.72
CA TYR A 485 2.38 -7.85 5.40
C TYR A 485 1.24 -7.92 4.36
N HIS A 486 1.53 -7.45 3.14
CA HIS A 486 0.55 -7.25 2.05
C HIS A 486 -0.60 -6.28 2.36
N SER A 487 -0.45 -5.36 3.33
CA SER A 487 -1.31 -4.17 3.37
C SER A 487 -0.77 -3.07 2.46
N SER A 488 -1.67 -2.27 1.92
CA SER A 488 -1.35 -1.12 1.08
C SER A 488 -2.17 0.10 1.49
N ALA A 489 -1.66 1.28 1.21
CA ALA A 489 -2.37 2.54 1.39
C ALA A 489 -2.04 3.54 0.27
N ILE A 490 -2.99 4.40 -0.10
CA ILE A 490 -2.81 5.35 -1.19
C ILE A 490 -3.67 6.62 -1.02
N LEU A 491 -3.13 7.78 -1.42
CA LEU A 491 -3.85 9.05 -1.44
C LEU A 491 -4.94 9.05 -2.53
N LEU A 492 -6.16 9.42 -2.17
CA LEU A 492 -7.32 9.50 -3.06
C LEU A 492 -7.53 10.91 -3.64
N PRO A 493 -8.32 11.04 -4.73
CA PRO A 493 -8.60 12.31 -5.38
C PRO A 493 -9.33 13.33 -4.49
N ASP A 494 -10.10 12.89 -3.50
CA ASP A 494 -10.72 13.79 -2.53
C ASP A 494 -9.78 14.20 -1.38
N ALA A 495 -8.50 13.80 -1.44
CA ALA A 495 -7.48 13.92 -0.41
C ALA A 495 -7.65 13.00 0.82
N SER A 496 -8.59 12.07 0.85
CA SER A 496 -8.59 11.00 1.86
C SER A 496 -7.53 9.93 1.54
N VAL A 497 -7.33 8.96 2.43
CA VAL A 497 -6.37 7.87 2.23
C VAL A 497 -7.08 6.52 2.30
N LEU A 498 -7.06 5.77 1.19
CA LEU A 498 -7.54 4.39 1.17
C LEU A 498 -6.49 3.48 1.78
N ILE A 499 -6.91 2.58 2.67
CA ILE A 499 -6.07 1.58 3.33
C ILE A 499 -6.76 0.24 3.18
N ALA A 500 -6.06 -0.75 2.62
CA ALA A 500 -6.66 -2.02 2.30
C ALA A 500 -5.65 -3.17 2.43
N GLY A 501 -6.18 -4.39 2.33
CA GLY A 501 -5.40 -5.61 2.44
C GLY A 501 -4.96 -5.94 3.86
N SER A 502 -4.48 -7.17 3.94
CA SER A 502 -3.28 -7.64 4.61
C SER A 502 -3.38 -9.14 4.47
N ASN A 503 -2.31 -9.78 4.02
CA ASN A 503 -2.28 -11.21 3.82
C ASN A 503 -0.92 -11.79 4.22
N PRO A 504 -0.63 -11.93 5.52
CA PRO A 504 0.60 -12.57 6.00
C PRO A 504 0.54 -14.10 5.91
N ASN A 505 -0.09 -14.65 4.87
CA ASN A 505 -0.31 -16.08 4.68
C ASN A 505 0.11 -16.50 3.27
N VAL A 506 0.45 -17.77 3.09
CA VAL A 506 0.85 -18.33 1.80
C VAL A 506 -0.29 -18.34 0.77
N ASP A 507 -1.51 -18.57 1.23
CA ASP A 507 -2.77 -18.61 0.46
C ASP A 507 -3.89 -18.04 1.37
N VAL A 508 -5.09 -17.89 0.84
CA VAL A 508 -6.25 -17.32 1.54
C VAL A 508 -6.51 -18.08 2.83
N ASN A 509 -6.46 -17.37 3.95
CA ASN A 509 -6.81 -17.92 5.25
C ASN A 509 -7.60 -16.92 6.08
N LEU A 510 -8.90 -17.17 6.22
CA LEU A 510 -9.83 -16.30 6.94
C LEU A 510 -9.99 -16.67 8.43
N THR A 511 -9.28 -17.70 8.91
CA THR A 511 -9.50 -18.29 10.25
C THR A 511 -8.26 -18.28 11.15
N THR A 512 -7.12 -17.86 10.61
CA THR A 512 -5.86 -17.70 11.34
C THR A 512 -5.86 -16.44 12.20
N PHE A 513 -4.78 -16.24 12.98
CA PHE A 513 -4.64 -15.09 13.89
C PHE A 513 -4.64 -13.74 13.15
N PHE A 514 -3.87 -13.64 12.06
CA PHE A 514 -3.91 -12.50 11.15
C PHE A 514 -4.47 -12.97 9.79
N PRO A 515 -5.80 -12.90 9.61
CA PRO A 515 -6.44 -13.46 8.42
C PRO A 515 -6.16 -12.62 7.18
N THR A 516 -6.36 -13.22 6.01
CA THR A 516 -6.46 -12.48 4.74
C THR A 516 -7.58 -11.45 4.85
N GLN A 517 -7.24 -10.17 4.64
CA GLN A 517 -8.17 -9.05 4.77
C GLN A 517 -8.61 -8.52 3.41
N TYR A 518 -9.93 -8.47 3.22
CA TYR A 518 -10.59 -7.82 2.08
C TYR A 518 -11.32 -6.53 2.47
N GLN A 519 -11.47 -6.24 3.76
CA GLN A 519 -12.09 -5.01 4.20
C GLN A 519 -11.13 -3.84 3.97
N ALA A 520 -11.59 -2.81 3.27
CA ALA A 520 -10.91 -1.54 3.13
C ALA A 520 -11.41 -0.52 4.17
N GLU A 521 -10.55 0.43 4.49
CA GLU A 521 -10.88 1.59 5.32
C GLU A 521 -10.42 2.85 4.61
N ILE A 522 -11.13 3.94 4.83
CA ILE A 522 -10.74 5.28 4.36
C ILE A 522 -10.39 6.10 5.60
N PHE A 523 -9.16 6.58 5.68
CA PHE A 523 -8.75 7.53 6.69
C PHE A 523 -8.94 8.97 6.19
N TYR A 524 -9.57 9.81 7.00
CA TYR A 524 -9.78 11.23 6.71
C TYR A 524 -8.79 12.09 7.50
N PRO A 525 -7.76 12.69 6.88
CA PRO A 525 -6.79 13.54 7.58
C PRO A 525 -7.41 14.78 8.26
N PRO A 526 -6.68 15.47 9.17
CA PRO A 526 -7.19 16.58 9.97
C PRO A 526 -7.95 17.68 9.20
N TYR A 527 -7.55 17.99 7.97
CA TYR A 527 -8.19 19.03 7.17
C TYR A 527 -9.64 18.71 6.77
N PHE A 528 -10.12 17.47 6.93
CA PHE A 528 -11.53 17.14 6.78
C PHE A 528 -12.42 17.70 7.90
N SER A 529 -11.82 18.29 8.95
CA SER A 529 -12.57 19.06 9.97
C SER A 529 -13.09 20.39 9.43
N ALA A 530 -12.59 20.85 8.29
CA ALA A 530 -13.04 22.08 7.65
C ALA A 530 -14.47 21.92 7.11
N THR A 531 -15.31 22.92 7.40
CA THR A 531 -16.68 22.99 6.86
C THR A 531 -16.71 23.48 5.41
N THR A 532 -15.64 24.13 4.95
CA THR A 532 -15.49 24.66 3.59
C THR A 532 -14.19 24.14 3.01
N ARG A 533 -14.26 23.54 1.82
CA ARG A 533 -13.08 23.13 1.04
C ARG A 533 -12.96 23.99 -0.21
N PRO A 534 -11.73 24.28 -0.70
CA PRO A 534 -11.57 25.04 -1.91
C PRO A 534 -12.15 24.35 -3.14
N VAL A 535 -12.85 25.11 -3.98
CA VAL A 535 -13.37 24.65 -5.29
C VAL A 535 -12.75 25.52 -6.39
N PRO A 536 -11.50 25.23 -6.80
CA PRO A 536 -10.80 26.00 -7.82
C PRO A 536 -11.31 25.68 -9.23
N SER A 537 -11.09 26.59 -10.18
CA SER A 537 -11.30 26.38 -11.61
C SER A 537 -10.15 26.95 -12.43
N GLY A 538 -9.93 26.44 -13.65
CA GLY A 538 -8.86 26.92 -14.55
C GLY A 538 -7.56 26.10 -14.49
N ILE A 539 -7.56 24.98 -13.77
CA ILE A 539 -6.45 24.02 -13.80
C ILE A 539 -6.39 23.37 -15.20
N PRO A 540 -5.26 23.42 -15.91
CA PRO A 540 -5.13 22.81 -17.23
C PRO A 540 -5.07 21.28 -17.11
N SER A 541 -5.43 20.57 -18.18
CA SER A 541 -5.31 19.10 -18.23
C SER A 541 -3.87 18.61 -18.40
N ASN A 542 -2.95 19.49 -18.77
CA ASN A 542 -1.54 19.18 -18.98
C ASN A 542 -0.65 20.25 -18.34
N LEU A 543 0.49 19.83 -17.78
CA LEU A 543 1.53 20.72 -17.27
C LEU A 543 2.83 20.48 -18.03
N SER A 544 3.44 21.56 -18.53
CA SER A 544 4.75 21.50 -19.21
C SER A 544 5.91 21.71 -18.23
N TYR A 545 7.14 21.42 -18.66
CA TYR A 545 8.35 21.78 -17.93
C TYR A 545 8.81 23.18 -18.32
N GLY A 546 8.50 24.16 -17.47
CA GLY A 546 8.61 25.59 -17.80
C GLY A 546 7.54 26.05 -18.80
N GLY A 547 7.60 27.32 -19.20
CA GLY A 547 6.67 27.95 -20.15
C GLY A 547 5.79 29.02 -19.50
N SER A 548 4.76 29.46 -20.23
CA SER A 548 3.82 30.48 -19.75
C SER A 548 3.03 30.00 -18.53
N SER A 549 2.86 30.89 -17.55
CA SER A 549 1.96 30.66 -16.42
C SER A 549 0.51 30.54 -16.88
N PHE A 550 -0.33 30.02 -15.99
CA PHE A 550 -1.77 29.93 -16.15
C PHE A 550 -2.47 30.45 -14.88
N ASP A 551 -3.72 30.86 -15.03
CA ASP A 551 -4.49 31.42 -13.93
C ASP A 551 -5.49 30.40 -13.38
N ILE A 552 -5.53 30.26 -12.05
CA ILE A 552 -6.55 29.50 -11.34
C ILE A 552 -7.45 30.48 -10.59
N THR A 553 -8.77 30.34 -10.72
CA THR A 553 -9.73 31.11 -9.93
C THR A 553 -10.14 30.32 -8.69
N VAL A 554 -10.05 30.94 -7.52
CA VAL A 554 -10.62 30.46 -6.26
C VAL A 554 -11.77 31.39 -5.86
N PRO A 555 -13.04 30.95 -5.99
CA PRO A 555 -14.19 31.76 -5.62
C PRO A 555 -14.16 32.22 -4.16
N ALA A 556 -14.77 33.36 -3.85
CA ALA A 556 -14.88 33.82 -2.45
C ALA A 556 -15.60 32.81 -1.54
N SER A 557 -16.47 31.95 -2.10
CA SER A 557 -17.18 30.89 -1.37
C SER A 557 -16.32 29.68 -1.02
N SER A 558 -15.08 29.62 -1.54
CA SER A 558 -14.16 28.49 -1.37
C SER A 558 -13.29 28.60 -0.10
N TYR A 559 -13.42 29.69 0.65
CA TYR A 559 -12.69 29.90 1.90
C TYR A 559 -13.40 30.94 2.78
N SER A 560 -13.02 30.97 4.07
CA SER A 560 -13.55 31.93 5.05
C SER A 560 -12.45 32.89 5.52
N GLY A 561 -12.84 34.09 5.95
CA GLY A 561 -11.92 35.08 6.54
C GLY A 561 -11.39 36.10 5.54
N SER A 562 -10.28 36.74 5.90
CA SER A 562 -9.59 37.76 5.07
C SER A 562 -9.15 37.16 3.74
N SER A 563 -9.51 37.79 2.62
CA SER A 563 -9.06 37.34 1.29
C SER A 563 -7.56 37.44 1.12
N ASN A 564 -6.94 38.46 1.71
CA ASN A 564 -5.49 38.61 1.68
C ASN A 564 -4.79 37.46 2.42
N ASP A 565 -5.26 37.11 3.62
CA ASP A 565 -4.63 36.05 4.42
C ASP A 565 -4.85 34.68 3.78
N ALA A 566 -6.03 34.45 3.20
CA ALA A 566 -6.30 33.25 2.42
C ALA A 566 -5.36 33.16 1.20
N ALA A 567 -5.18 34.25 0.46
CA ALA A 567 -4.30 34.29 -0.69
C ALA A 567 -2.82 34.09 -0.32
N ASP A 568 -2.35 34.73 0.75
CA ASP A 568 -0.99 34.57 1.28
C ASP A 568 -0.70 33.11 1.70
N ASN A 569 -1.73 32.38 2.16
CA ASN A 569 -1.65 30.99 2.58
C ASN A 569 -2.24 30.01 1.55
N THR A 570 -2.30 30.41 0.27
CA THR A 570 -2.72 29.52 -0.82
C THR A 570 -1.51 28.93 -1.53
N THR A 571 -1.48 27.62 -1.69
CA THR A 571 -0.49 26.92 -2.51
C THR A 571 -1.17 26.07 -3.57
N VAL A 572 -0.48 25.90 -4.70
CA VAL A 572 -0.88 24.96 -5.77
C VAL A 572 0.15 23.84 -5.78
N VAL A 573 -0.30 22.61 -5.64
CA VAL A 573 0.59 21.45 -5.48
C VAL A 573 0.22 20.36 -6.48
N VAL A 574 1.24 19.69 -7.02
CA VAL A 574 1.13 18.54 -7.92
C VAL A 574 1.57 17.32 -7.12
N VAL A 575 0.66 16.37 -6.93
CA VAL A 575 0.89 15.16 -6.15
C VAL A 575 0.67 13.94 -7.02
N ARG A 576 1.66 13.06 -7.02
CA ARG A 576 1.54 11.72 -7.58
C ARG A 576 1.49 10.72 -6.42
N PRO A 577 0.38 9.97 -6.23
CA PRO A 577 0.27 8.99 -5.14
C PRO A 577 1.27 7.83 -5.26
N GLY A 578 1.66 7.49 -6.48
CA GLY A 578 2.56 6.39 -6.80
C GLY A 578 1.84 5.06 -7.05
N TRP A 579 2.60 3.98 -7.06
CA TRP A 579 2.17 2.59 -7.08
C TRP A 579 2.51 1.95 -5.73
N THR A 580 1.51 1.52 -4.98
CA THR A 580 1.72 1.01 -3.62
C THR A 580 1.86 -0.51 -3.60
N THR A 581 2.85 -1.01 -2.87
CA THR A 581 2.95 -2.41 -2.46
C THR A 581 4.01 -2.56 -1.36
N HIS A 582 3.90 -3.58 -0.50
CA HIS A 582 4.96 -3.99 0.45
C HIS A 582 5.54 -2.84 1.31
N GLY A 583 4.70 -1.90 1.78
CA GLY A 583 5.11 -0.76 2.61
C GLY A 583 5.74 0.41 1.83
N MET A 584 5.73 0.38 0.50
CA MET A 584 6.30 1.41 -0.35
C MET A 584 5.27 2.03 -1.29
N ASN A 585 5.57 3.24 -1.77
CA ASN A 585 4.88 3.90 -2.89
C ASN A 585 5.88 4.28 -3.98
N MET A 586 6.06 3.40 -4.96
CA MET A 586 6.97 3.63 -6.09
C MET A 586 6.49 4.82 -6.92
N GLY A 587 7.38 5.77 -7.21
CA GLY A 587 7.04 6.97 -7.96
C GLY A 587 6.18 8.02 -7.23
N GLN A 588 5.90 7.87 -5.93
CA GLN A 588 5.20 8.89 -5.15
C GLN A 588 6.02 10.18 -5.10
N ARG A 589 5.43 11.32 -5.48
CA ARG A 589 6.08 12.63 -5.46
C ARG A 589 5.12 13.75 -5.13
N PHE A 590 5.66 14.80 -4.52
CA PHE A 590 4.97 16.06 -4.24
C PHE A 590 5.81 17.21 -4.75
N LEU A 591 5.17 18.12 -5.49
CA LEU A 591 5.80 19.36 -5.95
C LEU A 591 4.85 20.54 -5.78
N GLN A 592 5.29 21.58 -5.09
CA GLN A 592 4.55 22.85 -5.02
C GLN A 592 4.90 23.73 -6.22
N LEU A 593 3.90 24.12 -7.03
CA LEU A 593 4.10 25.12 -8.08
C LEU A 593 4.29 26.50 -7.47
N ASN A 594 5.23 27.27 -8.01
CA ASN A 594 5.36 28.68 -7.67
C ASN A 594 4.08 29.40 -8.11
N ASN A 595 3.52 30.25 -7.25
CA ASN A 595 2.32 31.03 -7.58
C ASN A 595 2.36 32.40 -6.90
N THR A 596 1.76 33.38 -7.56
CA THR A 596 1.40 34.68 -6.99
C THR A 596 -0.11 34.86 -7.15
N TYR A 597 -0.68 35.96 -6.64
CA TYR A 597 -2.14 36.10 -6.64
C TYR A 597 -2.61 37.53 -6.89
N THR A 598 -3.85 37.67 -7.35
CA THR A 598 -4.61 38.93 -7.32
C THR A 598 -5.88 38.71 -6.51
N VAL A 599 -6.10 39.51 -5.47
CA VAL A 599 -7.36 39.56 -4.72
C VAL A 599 -8.34 40.48 -5.44
N ASN A 600 -9.46 39.92 -5.90
CA ASN A 600 -10.49 40.65 -6.63
C ASN A 600 -11.47 41.36 -5.69
N SER A 601 -12.18 42.36 -6.21
CA SER A 601 -13.15 43.16 -5.44
C SER A 601 -14.35 42.38 -4.91
N ASP A 602 -14.66 41.24 -5.52
CA ASP A 602 -15.71 40.30 -5.09
C ASP A 602 -15.21 39.26 -4.06
N GLY A 603 -13.94 39.34 -3.66
CA GLY A 603 -13.31 38.37 -2.76
C GLY A 603 -12.86 37.08 -3.44
N SER A 604 -13.00 36.92 -4.75
CA SER A 604 -12.33 35.81 -5.44
C SER A 604 -10.82 36.03 -5.51
N LEU A 605 -10.05 34.95 -5.60
CA LEU A 605 -8.61 34.99 -5.82
C LEU A 605 -8.32 34.53 -7.25
N THR A 606 -7.46 35.26 -7.95
CA THR A 606 -6.82 34.79 -9.17
C THR A 606 -5.39 34.39 -8.84
N LEU A 607 -5.07 33.10 -8.88
CA LEU A 607 -3.73 32.58 -8.65
C LEU A 607 -2.97 32.51 -9.98
N HIS A 608 -1.93 33.31 -10.13
CA HIS A 608 -1.01 33.23 -11.27
C HIS A 608 0.01 32.13 -10.98
N THR A 609 -0.17 30.98 -11.64
CA THR A 609 0.53 29.74 -11.31
C THR A 609 1.54 29.38 -12.37
N ALA A 610 2.76 29.04 -11.95
CA ALA A 610 3.82 28.58 -12.85
C ALA A 610 3.53 27.17 -13.38
N GLN A 611 4.17 26.83 -14.49
CA GLN A 611 4.33 25.45 -14.94
C GLN A 611 5.29 24.68 -14.00
N MET A 612 5.50 23.39 -14.26
CA MET A 612 6.53 22.61 -13.54
C MET A 612 7.90 23.29 -13.68
N PRO A 613 8.83 23.11 -12.71
CA PRO A 613 10.22 23.50 -12.92
C PRO A 613 10.76 22.94 -14.24
N PRO A 614 11.68 23.64 -14.94
CA PRO A 614 12.18 23.23 -16.25
C PRO A 614 13.19 22.07 -16.16
N ASN A 615 12.84 21.02 -15.43
CA ASN A 615 13.62 19.81 -15.19
C ASN A 615 12.68 18.62 -14.95
N ALA A 616 12.63 17.70 -15.91
CA ALA A 616 11.79 16.50 -15.83
C ALA A 616 12.27 15.46 -14.81
N ASN A 617 13.51 15.54 -14.33
CA ASN A 617 14.03 14.60 -13.33
C ASN A 617 13.46 14.87 -11.93
N ILE A 618 13.06 16.11 -11.65
CA ILE A 618 12.48 16.50 -10.35
C ILE A 618 11.08 15.91 -10.19
N PHE A 619 10.31 15.83 -11.28
CA PHE A 619 8.99 15.23 -11.31
C PHE A 619 8.73 14.64 -12.69
N GLN A 620 8.84 13.31 -12.81
CA GLN A 620 8.84 12.58 -14.08
C GLN A 620 7.51 12.71 -14.83
N PRO A 621 7.51 12.57 -16.17
CA PRO A 621 6.30 12.71 -16.98
C PRO A 621 5.27 11.61 -16.68
N GLY A 622 3.99 11.95 -16.80
CA GLY A 622 2.88 11.05 -16.55
C GLY A 622 1.80 11.61 -15.62
N PRO A 623 0.83 10.78 -15.20
CA PRO A 623 -0.36 11.22 -14.49
C PRO A 623 -0.02 11.75 -13.09
N ALA A 624 -0.71 12.80 -12.67
CA ALA A 624 -0.67 13.37 -11.33
C ALA A 624 -1.99 14.08 -11.02
N MET A 625 -2.14 14.53 -9.77
CA MET A 625 -3.27 15.34 -9.32
C MET A 625 -2.80 16.71 -8.88
N VAL A 626 -3.49 17.76 -9.32
CA VAL A 626 -3.29 19.14 -8.85
C VAL A 626 -4.29 19.45 -7.76
N PHE A 627 -3.80 19.91 -6.61
CA PHE A 627 -4.62 20.41 -5.50
C PHE A 627 -4.34 21.90 -5.30
N VAL A 628 -5.40 22.66 -4.99
CA VAL A 628 -5.28 24.02 -4.44
C VAL A 628 -5.54 23.93 -2.96
N VAL A 629 -4.57 24.38 -2.16
CA VAL A 629 -4.60 24.28 -0.70
C VAL A 629 -4.69 25.69 -0.14
N VAL A 630 -5.81 26.01 0.51
CA VAL A 630 -6.04 27.32 1.12
C VAL A 630 -6.03 27.14 2.63
N ASN A 631 -5.12 27.81 3.34
CA ASN A 631 -4.99 27.69 4.80
C ASN A 631 -4.84 26.22 5.28
N GLY A 632 -4.12 25.40 4.53
CA GLY A 632 -3.93 23.97 4.84
C GLY A 632 -5.11 23.05 4.50
N ILE A 633 -6.17 23.58 3.88
CA ILE A 633 -7.35 22.80 3.47
C ILE A 633 -7.28 22.55 1.96
N PRO A 634 -7.15 21.29 1.50
CA PRO A 634 -7.05 20.99 0.08
C PRO A 634 -8.42 20.93 -0.61
N SER A 635 -8.45 21.35 -1.88
CA SER A 635 -9.52 21.03 -2.83
C SER A 635 -9.61 19.53 -3.09
N ASN A 636 -10.56 19.10 -3.93
CA ASN A 636 -10.39 17.83 -4.65
C ASN A 636 -9.26 17.98 -5.68
N GLY A 637 -8.58 16.87 -5.97
CA GLY A 637 -7.51 16.80 -6.95
C GLY A 637 -8.06 16.82 -8.37
N THR A 638 -7.44 17.62 -9.24
CA THR A 638 -7.70 17.61 -10.68
C THR A 638 -6.63 16.78 -11.36
N PHE A 639 -7.02 15.73 -12.10
CA PHE A 639 -6.07 14.90 -12.85
C PHE A 639 -5.45 15.67 -14.00
N VAL A 640 -4.13 15.52 -14.15
CA VAL A 640 -3.33 16.12 -15.23
C VAL A 640 -2.29 15.13 -15.74
N ILE A 641 -1.86 15.33 -16.98
CA ILE A 641 -0.62 14.72 -17.49
C ILE A 641 0.51 15.74 -17.36
N VAL A 642 1.59 15.35 -16.70
CA VAL A 642 2.83 16.14 -16.67
C VAL A 642 3.72 15.73 -17.83
N GLY A 643 4.27 16.71 -18.56
CA GLY A 643 5.14 16.48 -19.71
C GLY A 643 4.37 16.27 -21.01
N SER A 644 5.02 15.67 -22.01
CA SER A 644 4.47 15.49 -23.36
C SER A 644 3.49 14.31 -23.50
N GLY A 645 3.37 13.48 -22.46
CA GLY A 645 2.60 12.25 -22.52
C GLY A 645 3.30 11.10 -23.25
N SER A 646 4.57 11.27 -23.64
CA SER A 646 5.34 10.29 -24.41
C SER A 646 6.66 9.92 -23.72
N VAL A 647 7.19 8.75 -24.05
CA VAL A 647 8.55 8.34 -23.68
C VAL A 647 9.53 9.00 -24.66
N GLU A 648 10.15 10.10 -24.22
CA GLU A 648 11.08 10.91 -24.99
C GLU A 648 11.81 11.90 -24.07
N THR A 649 12.90 12.49 -24.55
CA THR A 649 13.49 13.67 -23.88
C THR A 649 12.45 14.77 -23.81
N GLN A 650 12.01 15.09 -22.59
CA GLN A 650 10.90 16.01 -22.38
C GLN A 650 11.26 17.44 -22.83
N PRO A 651 10.40 18.11 -23.61
CA PRO A 651 10.60 19.50 -23.97
C PRO A 651 10.62 20.39 -22.73
N THR A 652 11.65 21.23 -22.60
CA THR A 652 11.75 22.23 -21.55
C THR A 652 11.66 23.65 -22.12
N GLN A 653 11.13 24.56 -21.33
CA GLN A 653 11.04 25.98 -21.60
C GLN A 653 11.59 26.77 -20.41
N PRO A 654 11.90 28.06 -20.53
CA PRO A 654 12.27 28.88 -19.38
C PRO A 654 11.21 28.81 -18.27
N ALA A 655 11.64 28.93 -17.02
CA ALA A 655 10.72 28.99 -15.88
C ALA A 655 9.69 30.12 -16.05
N SER A 656 8.45 29.87 -15.63
CA SER A 656 7.37 30.85 -15.76
C SER A 656 7.70 32.16 -15.04
N VAL A 657 7.37 33.28 -15.69
CA VAL A 657 7.45 34.62 -15.08
C VAL A 657 6.08 34.96 -14.52
N LEU A 658 5.99 35.25 -13.22
CA LEU A 658 4.75 35.57 -12.54
C LEU A 658 4.65 37.07 -12.26
N PRO A 659 3.45 37.68 -12.37
CA PRO A 659 3.23 39.04 -11.90
C PRO A 659 3.36 39.12 -10.37
N SER A 660 3.55 40.32 -9.83
CA SER A 660 3.58 40.52 -8.37
C SER A 660 2.20 40.28 -7.74
N SER A 661 2.18 39.76 -6.50
CA SER A 661 0.93 39.59 -5.77
C SER A 661 0.25 40.92 -5.47
N VAL A 662 -1.08 40.96 -5.62
CA VAL A 662 -1.93 42.13 -5.41
C VAL A 662 -2.93 41.83 -4.28
N ARG A 663 -2.83 42.59 -3.19
CA ARG A 663 -3.73 42.54 -2.03
C ARG A 663 -4.86 43.56 -2.16
N LEU A 664 -6.01 43.28 -1.56
CA LEU A 664 -7.16 44.20 -1.46
C LEU A 664 -7.82 44.11 -0.09
N ASN A 665 -7.56 45.10 0.77
CA ASN A 665 -7.99 45.09 2.18
C ASN A 665 -9.51 45.09 2.41
N SER A 666 -10.31 45.45 1.41
CA SER A 666 -11.78 45.49 1.52
C SER A 666 -12.47 44.18 1.16
N ALA A 667 -11.72 43.15 0.73
CA ALA A 667 -12.26 41.89 0.25
C ALA A 667 -12.17 40.78 1.33
N SER A 668 -13.20 39.93 1.40
CA SER A 668 -13.26 38.78 2.30
C SER A 668 -13.88 37.56 1.63
N GLY A 669 -13.49 36.37 2.08
CA GLY A 669 -14.18 35.14 1.74
C GLY A 669 -15.62 35.17 2.26
N SER A 670 -16.53 34.57 1.49
CA SER A 670 -17.97 34.51 1.78
C SER A 670 -18.39 33.22 2.49
N ALA A 671 -17.48 32.26 2.66
CA ALA A 671 -17.79 31.04 3.40
C ALA A 671 -17.91 31.31 4.90
N THR A 672 -18.83 30.61 5.57
CA THR A 672 -19.03 30.71 7.02
C THR A 672 -17.83 30.12 7.77
N GLY A 673 -17.05 30.95 8.45
CA GLY A 673 -15.85 30.51 9.17
C GLY A 673 -16.13 29.83 10.51
N THR A 674 -15.32 28.81 10.83
CA THR A 674 -15.17 28.26 12.19
C THR A 674 -14.02 28.99 12.89
N GLY A 675 -14.32 30.12 13.53
CA GLY A 675 -13.32 30.86 14.28
C GLY A 675 -13.17 30.38 15.72
N THR A 676 -12.08 29.66 16.02
CA THR A 676 -11.39 29.82 17.31
C THR A 676 -10.26 30.82 17.08
N ALA A 677 -10.61 32.10 17.05
CA ALA A 677 -9.62 33.17 16.97
C ALA A 677 -9.13 33.53 18.38
N THR A 678 -7.90 33.15 18.69
CA THR A 678 -7.17 33.66 19.87
C THR A 678 -6.54 35.00 19.46
N SER A 679 -7.29 36.09 19.57
CA SER A 679 -6.74 37.44 19.38
C SER A 679 -6.29 38.02 20.73
N SER A 680 -4.98 38.09 20.95
CA SER A 680 -4.37 38.93 21.96
C SER A 680 -4.11 40.33 21.39
N THR A 681 -4.94 41.29 21.75
CA THR A 681 -4.55 42.72 21.75
C THR A 681 -5.40 43.47 22.77
N ASP A 682 -4.70 43.98 23.78
CA ASP A 682 -5.19 44.99 24.71
C ASP A 682 -5.58 46.27 23.95
N HIS A 683 -6.80 46.75 24.17
CA HIS A 683 -7.02 48.10 24.68
C HIS A 683 -8.45 48.29 25.19
N SER A 684 -8.51 48.97 26.33
CA SER A 684 -9.65 49.34 27.15
C SER A 684 -10.73 50.19 26.46
N SER A 685 -12.01 49.86 26.68
CA SER A 685 -12.98 50.79 27.30
C SER A 685 -14.37 50.18 27.51
N GLY A 686 -14.85 50.26 28.75
CA GLY A 686 -16.19 50.76 29.09
C GLY A 686 -17.46 49.97 28.70
N SER A 687 -18.00 49.28 29.71
CA SER A 687 -19.43 49.18 30.03
C SER A 687 -20.34 48.27 29.18
N SER A 688 -20.52 47.03 29.66
CA SER A 688 -21.82 46.29 29.71
C SER A 688 -21.65 44.83 30.18
N LYS A 689 -20.83 44.57 31.21
CA LYS A 689 -20.58 43.20 31.72
C LYS A 689 -21.36 42.81 32.99
N VAL A 690 -22.56 43.36 33.20
CA VAL A 690 -23.42 42.97 34.34
C VAL A 690 -24.71 42.25 33.92
N ALA A 691 -25.10 42.28 32.63
CA ALA A 691 -26.35 41.66 32.18
C ALA A 691 -26.22 40.22 31.63
N ILE A 692 -25.01 39.75 31.27
CA ILE A 692 -24.82 38.45 30.58
C ILE A 692 -24.46 37.31 31.55
N ILE A 693 -23.96 37.62 32.75
CA ILE A 693 -23.55 36.62 33.75
C ILE A 693 -24.76 36.03 34.50
N ALA A 694 -25.88 36.76 34.59
CA ALA A 694 -27.11 36.27 35.23
C ALA A 694 -27.87 35.23 34.39
N SER A 695 -27.78 35.31 33.06
CA SER A 695 -28.48 34.39 32.13
C SER A 695 -27.80 33.02 31.99
N VAL A 696 -26.48 32.94 32.15
CA VAL A 696 -25.72 31.68 32.03
C VAL A 696 -25.87 30.81 33.28
N VAL A 697 -25.93 31.41 34.46
CA VAL A 697 -26.13 30.67 35.73
C VAL A 697 -27.54 30.06 35.81
N GLY A 698 -28.56 30.76 35.28
CA GLY A 698 -29.93 30.23 35.21
C GLY A 698 -30.06 29.00 34.30
N ALA A 699 -29.39 28.99 33.14
CA ALA A 699 -29.43 27.88 32.19
C ALA A 699 -28.73 26.62 32.73
N ILE A 700 -27.61 26.77 33.44
CA ILE A 700 -26.85 25.65 34.02
C ILE A 700 -27.65 24.96 35.15
N VAL A 701 -28.37 25.73 35.97
CA VAL A 701 -29.23 25.18 37.03
C VAL A 701 -30.41 24.40 36.45
N VAL A 702 -31.04 24.89 35.38
CA VAL A 702 -32.14 24.20 34.71
C VAL A 702 -31.67 22.89 34.05
N LEU A 703 -30.50 22.88 33.41
CA LEU A 703 -29.92 21.67 32.82
C LEU A 703 -29.52 20.65 33.89
N GLY A 704 -29.01 21.09 35.04
CA GLY A 704 -28.72 20.22 36.18
C GLY A 704 -29.98 19.54 36.75
N ILE A 705 -31.09 20.27 36.84
CA ILE A 705 -32.38 19.72 37.31
C ILE A 705 -32.95 18.71 36.31
N ILE A 706 -32.86 18.98 35.00
CA ILE A 706 -33.30 18.05 33.95
C ILE A 706 -32.45 16.78 33.97
N GLY A 707 -31.12 16.90 34.10
CA GLY A 707 -30.22 15.75 34.22
C GLY A 707 -30.52 14.89 35.45
N ALA A 708 -30.82 15.51 36.59
CA ALA A 708 -31.21 14.80 37.81
C ALA A 708 -32.55 14.06 37.65
N LEU A 709 -33.55 14.67 36.99
CA LEU A 709 -34.84 14.04 36.72
C LEU A 709 -34.71 12.84 35.76
N ILE A 710 -33.86 12.95 34.73
CA ILE A 710 -33.57 11.85 33.81
C ILE A 710 -32.83 10.72 34.55
N GLY A 711 -31.86 11.03 35.40
CA GLY A 711 -31.16 10.04 36.22
C GLY A 711 -32.08 9.29 37.20
N VAL A 712 -33.03 10.00 37.82
CA VAL A 712 -34.05 9.40 38.69
C VAL A 712 -35.02 8.52 37.88
N TYR A 713 -35.43 8.96 36.70
CA TYR A 713 -36.29 8.18 35.80
C TYR A 713 -35.61 6.89 35.32
N LEU A 714 -34.35 6.96 34.88
CA LEU A 714 -33.57 5.81 34.43
C LEU A 714 -33.24 4.83 35.57
N SER A 715 -32.94 5.32 36.77
CA SER A 715 -32.69 4.46 37.94
C SER A 715 -33.96 3.79 38.48
N ARG A 716 -35.13 4.41 38.30
CA ARG A 716 -36.44 3.80 38.59
C ARG A 716 -36.81 2.75 37.54
N ARG A 717 -36.53 3.02 36.25
CA ARG A 717 -36.74 2.05 35.16
C ARG A 717 -35.85 0.81 35.32
N ARG A 718 -34.56 0.98 35.64
CA ARG A 718 -33.64 -0.14 35.90
C ARG A 718 -34.06 -1.00 37.10
N ARG A 719 -34.63 -0.39 38.15
CA ARG A 719 -35.17 -1.12 39.31
C ARG A 719 -36.49 -1.84 39.04
N ALA A 720 -37.26 -1.42 38.03
CA ALA A 720 -38.48 -2.11 37.59
C ALA A 720 -38.16 -3.34 36.71
N THR A 721 -37.12 -3.29 35.87
CA THR A 721 -36.66 -4.44 35.06
C THR A 721 -35.91 -5.51 35.86
N ALA A 722 -35.39 -5.20 37.04
CA ALA A 722 -34.69 -6.16 37.90
C ALA A 722 -35.62 -7.04 38.76
N ARG A 723 -36.95 -6.94 38.60
CA ARG A 723 -37.95 -7.74 39.33
C ARG A 723 -38.63 -8.84 38.51
N GLU A 724 -38.32 -8.97 37.22
CA GLU A 724 -38.85 -10.04 36.36
C GLU A 724 -37.73 -10.86 35.71
N THR A 725 -36.97 -11.62 36.51
CA THR A 725 -36.35 -12.87 36.05
C THR A 725 -35.74 -13.61 37.24
N THR A 726 -36.48 -14.59 37.77
CA THR A 726 -35.94 -15.57 38.74
C THR A 726 -36.48 -16.94 38.36
N LYS A 727 -35.59 -17.78 37.80
CA LYS A 727 -35.57 -19.26 37.70
C LYS A 727 -34.49 -19.57 36.64
N SER A 728 -33.46 -20.39 36.78
CA SER A 728 -32.87 -21.22 37.85
C SER A 728 -31.63 -21.94 37.26
N TYR A 729 -30.77 -22.50 38.13
CA TYR A 729 -29.55 -23.34 37.94
C TYR A 729 -28.21 -22.58 37.82
N ALA A 730 -27.30 -22.53 38.81
CA ALA A 730 -26.74 -23.43 39.84
C ALA A 730 -25.41 -24.08 39.40
N MET A 731 -24.30 -23.47 39.84
CA MET A 731 -22.92 -23.95 39.74
C MET A 731 -22.51 -24.50 41.13
N ARG A 732 -21.98 -25.74 41.18
CA ARG A 732 -21.51 -26.39 42.43
C ARG A 732 -20.02 -26.17 42.64
N THR A 733 -19.65 -25.80 43.86
CA THR A 733 -18.31 -25.80 44.45
C THR A 733 -18.18 -26.93 45.49
N VAL A 734 -16.99 -27.54 45.58
CA VAL A 734 -16.54 -28.45 46.68
C VAL A 734 -15.02 -28.21 46.81
N SER A 735 -14.58 -27.30 47.70
CA SER A 735 -14.11 -27.47 49.09
C SER A 735 -12.71 -28.11 49.26
N SER A 736 -11.76 -27.30 49.73
CA SER A 736 -10.50 -27.71 50.38
C SER A 736 -10.72 -28.11 51.86
N PRO A 737 -9.68 -28.64 52.51
CA PRO A 737 -9.35 -28.17 53.86
C PRO A 737 -7.85 -27.82 54.06
N SER A 738 -7.64 -26.70 54.77
CA SER A 738 -6.70 -26.37 55.87
C SER A 738 -5.35 -27.12 56.01
N ALA A 739 -4.24 -26.60 56.55
CA ALA A 739 -3.72 -25.29 57.01
C ALA A 739 -2.25 -25.55 57.48
N VAL A 740 -1.49 -24.50 57.80
CA VAL A 740 -0.32 -24.42 58.73
C VAL A 740 1.10 -24.18 58.15
N GLN A 741 1.55 -22.92 58.35
CA GLN A 741 2.84 -22.34 58.79
C GLN A 741 4.25 -22.62 58.18
N THR A 742 4.95 -21.47 58.05
CA THR A 742 6.38 -21.13 58.32
C THR A 742 7.49 -21.48 57.31
N ASN A 743 7.96 -20.43 56.61
CA ASN A 743 9.32 -19.86 56.48
C ASN A 743 10.58 -20.72 56.18
N PRO A 744 11.63 -20.10 55.59
CA PRO A 744 12.48 -20.67 54.53
C PRO A 744 13.86 -21.15 55.03
N VAL A 745 14.65 -21.83 54.16
CA VAL A 745 16.14 -21.77 54.03
C VAL A 745 16.71 -22.96 53.22
N TYR A 746 17.54 -22.62 52.21
CA TYR A 746 18.73 -23.28 51.63
C TYR A 746 18.83 -24.78 51.22
N MET A 747 19.53 -24.92 50.08
CA MET A 747 20.54 -25.93 49.66
C MET A 747 20.13 -27.30 49.08
N ARG A 748 20.54 -27.43 47.81
CA ARG A 748 21.38 -28.47 47.17
C ARG A 748 21.00 -29.95 47.27
N ASN A 749 21.04 -30.51 46.05
CA ASN A 749 21.73 -31.72 45.60
C ASN A 749 20.97 -33.05 45.52
N SER A 750 21.13 -33.61 44.31
CA SER A 750 21.42 -35.00 43.97
C SER A 750 20.26 -35.93 43.62
N ASP A 751 20.23 -36.24 42.32
CA ASP A 751 20.37 -37.57 41.73
C ASP A 751 19.64 -38.74 42.39
N SER A 752 18.85 -39.44 41.58
CA SER A 752 18.90 -40.89 41.50
C SER A 752 18.37 -41.38 40.16
N SER A 753 19.26 -42.13 39.52
CA SER A 753 19.21 -42.87 38.27
C SER A 753 18.43 -44.18 38.36
N SER A 754 18.07 -44.76 37.20
CA SER A 754 18.37 -46.17 36.79
C SER A 754 17.51 -46.61 35.59
N PHE A 755 18.14 -46.90 34.43
CA PHE A 755 18.42 -48.23 33.81
C PHE A 755 17.17 -48.91 33.18
N SER A 756 17.18 -49.58 32.01
CA SER A 756 18.24 -50.19 31.17
C SER A 756 17.76 -50.58 29.75
N LEU A 757 18.64 -50.44 28.74
CA LEU A 757 19.06 -51.38 27.66
C LEU A 757 18.08 -52.33 26.94
N GLN A 758 18.12 -52.34 25.58
CA GLN A 758 18.75 -53.40 24.75
C GLN A 758 18.58 -53.17 23.22
N GLN A 759 19.68 -53.30 22.46
CA GLN A 759 19.72 -53.52 20.99
C GLN A 759 19.40 -55.00 20.64
N PRO A 760 19.29 -55.39 19.34
CA PRO A 760 20.49 -55.86 18.62
C PRO A 760 20.56 -55.55 17.10
N GLU A 761 21.78 -55.63 16.57
CA GLU A 761 22.19 -55.62 15.16
C GLU A 761 21.78 -56.90 14.39
N TYR A 762 21.77 -56.82 13.04
CA TYR A 762 21.89 -57.98 12.15
C TYR A 762 22.68 -57.64 10.87
N ASN A 763 23.47 -58.60 10.38
CA ASN A 763 24.40 -58.49 9.24
C ASN A 763 24.26 -59.72 8.31
N GLN A 764 24.76 -59.58 7.06
CA GLN A 764 24.93 -60.55 5.93
C GLN A 764 23.67 -60.74 5.01
N SER A 765 23.71 -60.79 3.65
CA SER A 765 24.65 -61.46 2.72
C SER A 765 24.25 -61.27 1.21
N GLN A 766 25.25 -61.39 0.30
CA GLN A 766 25.22 -61.84 -1.14
C GLN A 766 24.43 -61.03 -2.22
N GLN A 767 24.76 -60.92 -3.52
CA GLN A 767 25.88 -61.26 -4.43
C GLN A 767 25.58 -60.64 -5.83
N TRP A 768 26.66 -60.36 -6.59
CA TRP A 768 26.86 -60.48 -8.06
C TRP A 768 26.48 -59.41 -9.13
N ALA A 769 27.54 -59.12 -9.91
CA ALA A 769 27.66 -58.79 -11.35
C ALA A 769 27.28 -57.36 -11.79
N GLY A 770 28.06 -56.62 -12.58
CA GLY A 770 29.28 -56.89 -13.35
C GLY A 770 29.19 -56.10 -14.67
N SER A 771 30.22 -55.32 -15.02
CA SER A 771 30.62 -54.84 -16.38
C SER A 771 31.73 -53.77 -16.20
N SER A 772 33.03 -54.03 -16.41
CA SER A 772 33.82 -54.20 -17.64
C SER A 772 33.93 -52.96 -18.55
N ALA A 773 35.11 -52.33 -18.43
CA ALA A 773 35.87 -51.45 -19.33
C ALA A 773 35.48 -51.28 -20.81
N SER A 774 35.73 -50.09 -21.37
CA SER A 774 36.72 -49.90 -22.46
C SER A 774 37.12 -48.44 -22.66
N LEU A 775 38.43 -48.27 -22.92
CA LEU A 775 39.17 -47.07 -23.33
C LEU A 775 39.14 -46.89 -24.86
N THR A 776 39.40 -45.66 -25.33
CA THR A 776 40.18 -45.20 -26.52
C THR A 776 39.70 -43.80 -26.91
N GLY A 777 40.47 -42.75 -27.20
CA GLY A 777 41.92 -42.54 -27.34
C GLY A 777 42.17 -41.27 -28.18
N GLY A 778 43.30 -40.60 -27.93
CA GLY A 778 44.00 -39.63 -28.81
C GLY A 778 43.57 -38.15 -28.70
N ASP A 779 44.43 -37.15 -28.78
CA ASP A 779 45.89 -37.06 -28.86
C ASP A 779 46.27 -35.55 -28.84
N HIS A 780 47.52 -35.23 -28.49
CA HIS A 780 48.26 -33.93 -28.66
C HIS A 780 48.64 -33.15 -27.38
N THR A 781 49.87 -33.41 -26.93
CA THR A 781 50.80 -32.57 -26.13
C THR A 781 51.67 -31.72 -27.10
N PRO A 782 52.71 -30.90 -26.72
CA PRO A 782 53.44 -30.79 -25.43
C PRO A 782 53.95 -29.38 -24.98
N TYR A 783 54.31 -29.21 -23.69
CA TYR A 783 55.63 -28.66 -23.25
C TYR A 783 55.87 -28.70 -21.71
N HIS A 784 56.93 -29.44 -21.35
CA HIS A 784 57.90 -29.50 -20.23
C HIS A 784 57.71 -29.02 -18.75
N ASP A 785 58.29 -29.89 -17.89
CA ASP A 785 58.51 -29.98 -16.42
C ASP A 785 59.35 -28.83 -15.77
N VAL A 786 59.48 -28.56 -14.46
CA VAL A 786 59.78 -29.37 -13.22
C VAL A 786 59.66 -28.40 -11.97
N PRO A 787 59.79 -28.76 -10.66
CA PRO A 787 59.22 -29.81 -9.80
C PRO A 787 58.33 -29.30 -8.62
N ALA A 788 57.52 -30.20 -8.05
CA ALA A 788 56.76 -30.05 -6.79
C ALA A 788 57.63 -30.11 -5.51
N PRO A 789 57.08 -29.79 -4.31
CA PRO A 789 56.43 -30.86 -3.53
C PRO A 789 55.11 -30.50 -2.79
N TYR A 790 54.20 -31.48 -2.77
CA TYR A 790 53.22 -31.87 -1.75
C TYR A 790 52.26 -30.83 -1.12
N MET A 791 50.96 -30.93 -1.46
CA MET A 791 49.83 -31.16 -0.54
C MET A 791 48.60 -31.56 -1.38
N ASN A 792 47.91 -32.60 -0.90
CA ASN A 792 46.86 -33.36 -1.54
C ASN A 792 45.49 -32.84 -1.07
N GLU A 793 44.58 -32.51 -1.99
CA GLU A 793 43.16 -32.95 -1.94
C GLU A 793 42.36 -32.41 -3.13
N SER A 794 41.82 -33.35 -3.90
CA SER A 794 41.13 -33.18 -5.17
C SER A 794 39.68 -32.74 -4.99
N ARG A 795 39.32 -31.58 -5.57
CA ARG A 795 37.94 -31.25 -5.97
C ARG A 795 37.70 -31.77 -7.38
N GLY A 796 36.71 -32.65 -7.55
CA GLY A 796 36.10 -32.96 -8.84
C GLY A 796 34.89 -32.04 -9.11
N PRO A 797 34.62 -31.66 -10.37
CA PRO A 797 33.49 -30.82 -10.75
C PRO A 797 32.22 -31.66 -10.95
N HIS A 798 31.05 -31.01 -10.85
CA HIS A 798 29.68 -31.58 -10.86
C HIS A 798 29.13 -31.99 -9.49
N GLY A 799 28.76 -30.97 -8.71
CA GLY A 799 27.84 -31.09 -7.58
C GLY A 799 26.75 -30.04 -7.73
N MET A 800 25.68 -30.37 -8.45
CA MET A 800 24.41 -29.63 -8.35
C MET A 800 23.82 -29.99 -6.99
N SER A 801 23.78 -29.03 -6.07
CA SER A 801 22.98 -29.15 -4.84
C SER A 801 21.51 -29.15 -5.26
N MET A 802 20.84 -30.30 -5.19
CA MET A 802 19.37 -30.33 -5.13
C MET A 802 18.98 -29.97 -3.70
N GLU A 803 18.92 -28.67 -3.40
CA GLU A 803 18.26 -28.17 -2.21
C GLU A 803 16.79 -27.89 -2.52
N LEU A 804 15.95 -28.40 -1.63
CA LEU A 804 14.50 -28.35 -1.68
C LEU A 804 13.97 -26.93 -1.91
N ASP A 805 13.01 -26.82 -2.82
CA ASP A 805 12.01 -25.75 -2.81
C ASP A 805 11.13 -25.90 -1.54
N PRO A 806 11.08 -24.89 -0.63
CA PRO A 806 10.25 -24.93 0.57
C PRO A 806 8.74 -24.88 0.31
N TYR A 807 8.28 -24.65 -0.93
CA TYR A 807 6.88 -24.78 -1.33
C TYR A 807 6.47 -26.23 -1.67
N ALA A 808 7.40 -27.19 -1.63
CA ALA A 808 7.16 -28.61 -1.85
C ALA A 808 6.95 -29.41 -0.54
N ALA A 809 6.08 -28.94 0.37
CA ALA A 809 5.68 -29.76 1.51
C ALA A 809 4.46 -30.62 1.14
N GLN A 810 4.68 -31.93 0.96
CA GLN A 810 3.61 -32.91 0.75
C GLN A 810 2.59 -32.87 1.90
N SER A 811 1.35 -32.52 1.55
CA SER A 811 0.18 -32.69 2.43
C SER A 811 -0.09 -34.18 2.65
N MET A 812 0.30 -34.73 3.79
CA MET A 812 -0.25 -36.00 4.28
C MET A 812 -1.59 -35.73 4.97
N MET A 813 -2.66 -35.67 4.19
CA MET A 813 -4.01 -35.88 4.72
C MET A 813 -4.43 -37.34 4.49
N HIS A 814 -4.56 -38.06 5.61
CA HIS A 814 -5.16 -39.39 5.70
C HIS A 814 -6.59 -39.39 5.14
N THR A 815 -6.82 -40.11 4.04
CA THR A 815 -8.16 -40.53 3.63
C THR A 815 -8.41 -41.94 4.15
N ASN A 816 -9.28 -42.06 5.16
CA ASN A 816 -9.96 -43.32 5.45
C ASN A 816 -11.04 -43.56 4.39
N ASP A 817 -10.86 -44.56 3.53
CA ASP A 817 -11.95 -45.14 2.75
C ASP A 817 -12.04 -46.65 3.01
N PRO A 818 -13.17 -47.17 3.50
CA PRO A 818 -13.45 -48.59 3.54
C PRO A 818 -14.32 -49.01 2.33
N ARG A 819 -13.81 -49.93 1.48
CA ARG A 819 -14.45 -51.23 1.11
C ARG A 819 -14.19 -51.72 -0.33
N ARG A 820 -14.12 -53.07 -0.38
CA ARG A 820 -14.46 -54.06 -1.45
C ARG A 820 -13.37 -54.35 -2.48
N ARG A 821 -12.73 -55.53 -2.40
CA ARG A 821 -13.18 -56.87 -2.87
C ARG A 821 -13.38 -56.88 -4.40
N TYR A 822 -12.40 -57.37 -5.15
CA TYR A 822 -12.28 -58.77 -5.59
C TYR A 822 -10.84 -59.06 -6.01
#